data_AF-A0A225AE91-F1
#
_entry.id   AF-A0A225AE91-F1
#
_cell.length_a   1.000
_cell.length_b   1.000
_cell.length_c   1.000
_cell.angle_alpha   90.00
_cell.angle_beta   90.00
_cell.angle_gamma   90.00
#
_symmetry.space_group_name_H-M   'P 1'
#
loop_
_entity.id
_entity.type
_entity.pdbx_description
1 polymer ?
#
loop_
_entity_poly.entity_id
_entity_poly.type
_entity_poly.pdbx_seq_one_letter_code
_entity_poly.pdbx_strand_id
1 'polypeptide(L)'
;MAPSTALSRSEVWSLWVLIGTSIAIVANSFHGDGEPMAVSFAFSLFAFAATFSLIRWLGPSFMKVGLKGKDMSKAKRPEIPETMGAVCAVVYLLLMIAFIPFPFYKDIVAATSGGGNRDVVVPVQHVETGRFLHRFPHNKLASYLSGLLSLQAIVLLGIGDDLLDIRWRHKVLIPALGAFPMLVVYFVDFGVTHVVVPMPLQRYFGQMVDLGWLYYVYMAAVTIFCPNSINMLAGVNGIEVAQSLVIAVLLLFNDFLYLAPFTPYPNPAMDSHLFSIYFLLPFIGVSLALLLHNWYPSKVFVGDTYCYFAGMVFAVVGILGHFSKTLLLLFIPQMFNFLYSCPQLFHLIPCPRHRLPKFNALTGLLENSVIEWVRPPSPLISTALRLLHRLRLVGIKINEQGEITESTNLTLLNLWILWFGPMKENRLALSIVLLQTFCGLVALFVRHQMALLLKALRAPGGVGGTTATYDVHRKRREALSPFFSKRNVLYFEPVVTQKVEQLCQLIAKHAAERTPVNLSDVFFAFSNDVATNFLFAQQADVSPDSIIELRHKVSEAVIQKVRTQLLAILKAKSSGTIREEAGGPTGKESVYDSVLDSPILPPPEKSILRLEQKGALLVLAGSELPAKSLLILFYHILADPSILNKLRNELNTVPTSASWTQLEQLPYLSAAIEEANRLSFGVTARLARIAYEPLTHTPSSYVTTLSSTPKPYILPAGTPVSITILSARTNETIFPDPFHL
;
A
#
# COMPACT_ATOMS: atom_id res chain seq x y z
N MET A 1 -14.34 28.08 41.02
CA MET A 1 -13.27 27.30 41.67
C MET A 1 -12.17 27.12 40.64
N ALA A 2 -10.97 27.64 40.89
CA ALA A 2 -9.83 27.37 40.04
C ALA A 2 -9.58 25.84 40.05
N PRO A 3 -9.34 25.20 38.90
CA PRO A 3 -9.02 23.77 38.87
C PRO A 3 -7.77 23.53 39.72
N SER A 4 -7.81 22.52 40.59
CA SER A 4 -6.65 22.19 41.42
C SER A 4 -5.47 21.79 40.54
N THR A 5 -4.34 22.45 40.72
CA THR A 5 -3.09 22.18 39.99
C THR A 5 -2.42 20.87 40.44
N ALA A 6 -2.75 20.43 41.66
CA ALA A 6 -2.25 19.18 42.24
C ALA A 6 -2.96 17.97 41.62
N LEU A 7 -2.17 16.99 41.20
CA LEU A 7 -2.65 15.66 40.82
C LEU A 7 -3.17 14.93 42.07
N SER A 8 -4.24 14.17 41.91
CA SER A 8 -4.73 13.27 42.97
C SER A 8 -3.76 12.11 43.17
N ARG A 9 -3.79 11.48 44.36
CA ARG A 9 -2.91 10.33 44.66
C ARG A 9 -3.05 9.19 43.64
N SER A 10 -4.28 8.91 43.20
CA SER A 10 -4.55 7.87 42.19
C SER A 10 -3.99 8.22 40.81
N GLU A 11 -4.13 9.48 40.39
CA GLU A 11 -3.51 9.97 39.15
C GLU A 11 -1.98 9.86 39.22
N VAL A 12 -1.36 10.29 40.32
CA VAL A 12 0.09 10.19 40.53
C VAL A 12 0.57 8.75 40.39
N TRP A 13 -0.06 7.80 41.10
CA TRP A 13 0.29 6.38 40.98
C TRP A 13 0.11 5.83 39.58
N SER A 14 -0.99 6.16 38.91
CA SER A 14 -1.26 5.69 37.54
C SER A 14 -0.21 6.20 36.55
N LEU A 15 0.16 7.49 36.67
CA LEU A 15 1.19 8.10 35.81
C LEU A 15 2.58 7.53 36.08
N TRP A 16 2.93 7.27 37.34
CA TRP A 16 4.19 6.59 37.69
C TRP A 16 4.26 5.17 37.16
N VAL A 17 3.15 4.42 37.19
CA VAL A 17 3.08 3.08 36.60
C VAL A 17 3.32 3.14 35.09
N LEU A 18 2.72 4.10 34.39
CA LEU A 18 2.96 4.30 32.95
C LEU A 18 4.41 4.66 32.64
N ILE A 19 5.01 5.57 33.41
CA ILE A 19 6.43 5.95 33.26
C ILE A 19 7.34 4.76 33.54
N GLY A 20 7.11 4.02 34.64
CA GLY A 20 7.89 2.83 34.99
C GLY A 20 7.80 1.75 33.92
N THR A 21 6.59 1.51 33.39
CA THR A 21 6.37 0.57 32.28
C THR A 21 7.11 1.01 31.02
N SER A 22 7.05 2.30 30.67
CA SER A 22 7.80 2.84 29.54
C SER A 22 9.31 2.64 29.70
N ILE A 23 9.87 2.94 30.87
CA ILE A 23 11.31 2.77 31.14
C ILE A 23 11.70 1.29 31.04
N ALA A 24 10.87 0.39 31.57
CA ALA A 24 11.13 -1.05 31.49
C ALA A 24 11.15 -1.55 30.03
N ILE A 25 10.19 -1.12 29.19
CA ILE A 25 10.16 -1.51 27.77
C ILE A 25 11.38 -0.96 27.02
N VAL A 26 11.76 0.30 27.25
CA VAL A 26 12.94 0.92 26.64
C VAL A 26 14.22 0.20 27.09
N ALA A 27 14.36 -0.09 28.39
CA ALA A 27 15.51 -0.84 28.92
C ALA A 27 15.61 -2.25 28.33
N ASN A 28 14.46 -2.93 28.15
CA ASN A 28 14.40 -4.25 27.53
C ASN A 28 14.80 -4.20 26.04
N SER A 29 14.50 -3.10 25.34
CA SER A 29 14.86 -2.97 23.91
C SER A 29 16.37 -3.03 23.65
N PHE A 30 17.20 -2.61 24.61
CA PHE A 30 18.66 -2.70 24.52
C PHE A 30 19.22 -4.11 24.71
N HIS A 31 18.43 -5.06 25.23
CA HIS A 31 18.85 -6.44 25.45
C HIS A 31 18.44 -7.40 24.32
N GLY A 32 17.70 -6.91 23.33
CA GLY A 32 17.25 -7.67 22.16
C GLY A 32 17.55 -6.95 20.85
N ASP A 33 16.80 -7.27 19.79
CA ASP A 33 16.97 -6.74 18.44
C ASP A 33 16.64 -5.23 18.26
N GLY A 34 16.49 -4.48 19.36
CA GLY A 34 16.18 -3.05 19.34
C GLY A 34 14.77 -2.70 18.88
N GLU A 35 13.81 -3.64 18.97
CA GLU A 35 12.43 -3.54 18.44
C GLU A 35 11.83 -2.11 18.48
N PRO A 36 11.97 -1.32 17.39
CA PRO A 36 11.71 0.12 17.49
C PRO A 36 10.22 0.43 17.66
N MET A 37 9.35 -0.49 17.24
CA MET A 37 7.91 -0.40 17.46
C MET A 37 7.55 -0.49 18.96
N ALA A 38 8.18 -1.41 19.71
CA ALA A 38 7.97 -1.54 21.15
C ALA A 38 8.44 -0.27 21.88
N VAL A 39 9.58 0.28 21.46
CA VAL A 39 10.09 1.56 21.97
C VAL A 39 9.14 2.71 21.65
N SER A 40 8.62 2.80 20.42
CA SER A 40 7.65 3.84 20.04
C SER A 40 6.36 3.75 20.88
N PHE A 41 5.89 2.53 21.18
CA PHE A 41 4.78 2.31 22.10
C PHE A 41 5.10 2.79 23.53
N ALA A 42 6.29 2.47 24.05
CA ALA A 42 6.74 2.98 25.34
C ALA A 42 6.76 4.52 25.37
N PHE A 43 7.30 5.14 24.32
CA PHE A 43 7.32 6.59 24.15
C PHE A 43 5.91 7.18 24.12
N SER A 44 4.91 6.48 23.57
CA SER A 44 3.50 6.88 23.65
C SER A 44 2.96 6.88 25.10
N LEU A 45 3.31 5.88 25.92
CA LEU A 45 2.90 5.84 27.33
C LEU A 45 3.54 6.99 28.12
N PHE A 46 4.83 7.23 27.89
CA PHE A 46 5.54 8.36 28.49
C PHE A 46 4.97 9.70 28.02
N ALA A 47 4.72 9.85 26.72
CA ALA A 47 4.12 11.03 26.10
C ALA A 47 2.79 11.39 26.75
N PHE A 48 1.93 10.39 26.98
CA PHE A 48 0.67 10.55 27.67
C PHE A 48 0.90 11.06 29.10
N ALA A 49 1.76 10.40 29.88
CA ALA A 49 1.97 10.73 31.28
C ALA A 49 2.60 12.13 31.48
N ALA A 50 3.59 12.47 30.66
CA ALA A 50 4.25 13.77 30.66
C ALA A 50 3.27 14.89 30.27
N THR A 51 2.54 14.71 29.15
CA THR A 51 1.59 15.71 28.66
C THR A 51 0.45 15.95 29.65
N PHE A 52 -0.12 14.88 30.23
CA PHE A 52 -1.20 14.99 31.19
C PHE A 52 -0.79 15.82 32.43
N SER A 53 0.43 15.61 32.91
CA SER A 53 0.98 16.31 34.08
C SER A 53 1.31 17.78 33.74
N LEU A 54 2.01 18.01 32.63
CA LEU A 54 2.46 19.34 32.23
C LEU A 54 1.31 20.29 31.91
N ILE A 55 0.24 19.83 31.27
CA ILE A 55 -0.95 20.68 31.02
C ILE A 55 -1.52 21.24 32.33
N ARG A 56 -1.60 20.39 33.37
CA ARG A 56 -2.15 20.79 34.67
C ARG A 56 -1.22 21.75 35.43
N TRP A 57 0.09 21.54 35.32
CA TRP A 57 1.09 22.38 35.99
C TRP A 57 1.30 23.73 35.29
N LEU A 58 1.25 23.76 33.96
CA LEU A 58 1.48 24.98 33.17
C LEU A 58 0.22 25.82 32.94
N GLY A 59 -0.98 25.24 33.10
CA GLY A 59 -2.27 25.94 33.02
C GLY A 59 -2.30 27.33 33.67
N PRO A 60 -1.98 27.46 34.97
CA PRO A 60 -1.97 28.74 35.65
C PRO A 60 -0.94 29.74 35.09
N SER A 61 0.20 29.26 34.61
CA SER A 61 1.25 30.11 34.03
C SER A 61 0.78 30.73 32.71
N PHE A 62 0.10 29.95 31.86
CA PHE A 62 -0.49 30.46 30.61
C PHE A 62 -1.57 31.51 30.89
N MET A 63 -2.42 31.25 31.89
CA MET A 63 -3.42 32.24 32.35
C MET A 63 -2.77 33.53 32.84
N LYS A 64 -1.63 33.45 33.55
CA LYS A 64 -0.89 34.61 34.08
C LYS A 64 -0.29 35.47 32.97
N VAL A 65 0.17 34.86 31.88
CA VAL A 65 0.73 35.55 30.70
C VAL A 65 -0.37 36.13 29.80
N GLY A 66 -1.63 35.75 30.01
CA GLY A 66 -2.78 36.24 29.24
C GLY A 66 -3.21 35.30 28.11
N LEU A 67 -2.64 34.09 28.02
CA LEU A 67 -3.07 33.04 27.09
C LEU A 67 -4.30 32.34 27.66
N LYS A 68 -5.46 32.99 27.48
CA LYS A 68 -6.74 32.56 28.05
C LYS A 68 -7.91 32.89 27.11
N GLY A 69 -8.84 31.95 27.01
CA GLY A 69 -10.05 32.06 26.19
C GLY A 69 -11.32 31.91 27.03
N LYS A 70 -12.41 32.56 26.62
CA LYS A 70 -13.74 32.39 27.25
C LYS A 70 -14.51 31.27 26.59
N ASP A 71 -15.04 30.34 27.38
CA ASP A 71 -15.93 29.30 26.85
C ASP A 71 -17.32 29.88 26.51
N MET A 72 -17.49 30.23 25.24
CA MET A 72 -18.70 30.87 24.70
C MET A 72 -19.93 29.95 24.74
N SER A 73 -19.73 28.64 24.90
CA SER A 73 -20.77 27.61 24.92
C SER A 73 -21.32 27.34 26.33
N LYS A 74 -21.01 28.20 27.32
CA LYS A 74 -21.47 28.09 28.71
C LYS A 74 -22.17 29.35 29.19
N ALA A 75 -23.13 29.19 30.10
CA ALA A 75 -23.84 30.30 30.72
C ALA A 75 -22.90 31.27 31.49
N LYS A 76 -21.93 30.73 32.23
CA LYS A 76 -20.99 31.53 33.04
C LYS A 76 -19.73 31.99 32.30
N ARG A 77 -19.55 31.57 31.04
CA ARG A 77 -18.38 31.87 30.19
C ARG A 77 -17.04 31.87 30.93
N PRO A 78 -16.66 30.76 31.57
CA PRO A 78 -15.41 30.69 32.33
C PRO A 78 -14.21 30.98 31.42
N GLU A 79 -13.21 31.69 31.95
CA GLU A 79 -11.91 31.83 31.30
C GLU A 79 -11.05 30.61 31.61
N ILE A 80 -10.54 29.96 30.56
CA ILE A 80 -9.69 28.79 30.66
C ILE A 80 -8.38 29.00 29.89
N PRO A 81 -7.29 28.29 30.26
CA PRO A 81 -6.01 28.42 29.57
C PRO A 81 -6.13 28.07 28.09
N GLU A 82 -5.53 28.88 27.23
CA GLU A 82 -5.51 28.68 25.78
C GLU A 82 -4.11 28.22 25.31
N THR A 83 -3.99 27.76 24.06
CA THR A 83 -2.70 27.34 23.47
C THR A 83 -2.06 26.12 24.17
N MET A 84 -2.86 25.27 24.85
CA MET A 84 -2.33 24.04 25.47
C MET A 84 -1.86 22.98 24.46
N GLY A 85 -2.23 23.15 23.19
CA GLY A 85 -1.64 22.44 22.06
C GLY A 85 -0.13 22.59 21.98
N ALA A 86 0.43 23.72 22.42
CA ALA A 86 1.88 23.94 22.44
C ALA A 86 2.60 22.98 23.38
N VAL A 87 2.04 22.71 24.57
CA VAL A 87 2.61 21.75 25.53
C VAL A 87 2.64 20.35 24.92
N CYS A 88 1.53 19.93 24.31
CA CYS A 88 1.39 18.66 23.59
C CYS A 88 2.44 18.53 22.47
N ALA A 89 2.57 19.56 21.62
CA ALA A 89 3.51 19.57 20.50
C ALA A 89 4.98 19.54 20.95
N VAL A 90 5.35 20.30 21.99
CA VAL A 90 6.71 20.32 22.52
C VAL A 90 7.11 18.98 23.12
N VAL A 91 6.24 18.36 23.93
CA VAL A 91 6.48 17.00 24.47
C VAL A 91 6.68 16.01 23.33
N TYR A 92 5.81 16.04 22.32
CA TYR A 92 5.93 15.19 21.15
C TYR A 92 7.26 15.38 20.41
N LEU A 93 7.64 16.63 20.12
CA LEU A 93 8.89 16.93 19.40
C LEU A 93 10.13 16.45 20.16
N LEU A 94 10.20 16.68 21.47
CA LEU A 94 11.32 16.21 22.30
C LEU A 94 11.40 14.68 22.31
N LEU A 95 10.27 13.99 22.36
CA LEU A 95 10.23 12.53 22.30
C LEU A 95 10.63 12.01 20.93
N MET A 96 10.18 12.63 19.84
CA MET A 96 10.59 12.24 18.49
C MET A 96 12.08 12.49 18.22
N ILE A 97 12.68 13.52 18.85
CA ILE A 97 14.15 13.71 18.84
C ILE A 97 14.84 12.58 19.60
N ALA A 98 14.37 12.27 20.81
CA ALA A 98 14.92 11.18 21.61
C ALA A 98 14.74 9.79 20.97
N PHE A 99 13.72 9.63 20.11
CA PHE A 99 13.43 8.38 19.42
C PHE A 99 14.36 8.11 18.22
N ILE A 100 15.09 9.13 17.71
CA ILE A 100 15.95 9.01 16.51
C ILE A 100 16.87 7.77 16.52
N PRO A 101 17.58 7.42 17.62
CA PRO A 101 18.54 6.32 17.58
C PRO A 101 17.90 4.92 17.41
N PHE A 102 16.61 4.76 17.76
CA PHE A 102 16.00 3.43 17.87
C PHE A 102 15.66 2.80 16.52
N PRO A 103 15.02 3.49 15.56
CA PRO A 103 14.81 2.95 14.21
C PRO A 103 16.10 2.52 13.50
N PHE A 104 17.23 3.14 13.87
CA PHE A 104 18.54 2.90 13.28
C PHE A 104 19.46 2.09 14.20
N TYR A 105 18.97 1.51 15.30
CA TYR A 105 19.82 0.88 16.31
C TYR A 105 20.71 -0.20 15.70
N LYS A 106 20.13 -1.09 14.87
CA LYS A 106 20.86 -2.13 14.15
C LYS A 106 21.94 -1.54 13.22
N ASP A 107 21.64 -0.45 12.53
CA ASP A 107 22.57 0.22 11.61
C ASP A 107 23.71 0.93 12.35
N ILE A 108 23.42 1.55 13.49
CA ILE A 108 24.39 2.21 14.36
C ILE A 108 25.32 1.17 14.97
N VAL A 109 24.78 0.10 15.54
CA VAL A 109 25.56 -1.01 16.10
C VAL A 109 26.44 -1.61 15.01
N ALA A 110 25.89 -1.98 13.85
CA ALA A 110 26.68 -2.51 12.72
C ALA A 110 27.82 -1.57 12.27
N ALA A 111 27.60 -0.24 12.25
CA ALA A 111 28.60 0.75 11.85
C ALA A 111 29.67 1.01 12.93
N THR A 112 29.32 0.88 14.21
CA THR A 112 30.20 1.19 15.37
C THR A 112 30.91 -0.03 15.95
N SER A 113 30.34 -1.22 15.82
CA SER A 113 30.89 -2.51 16.28
C SER A 113 32.07 -3.02 15.43
N GLY A 114 32.64 -2.17 14.56
CA GLY A 114 33.91 -2.42 13.86
C GLY A 114 35.14 -2.60 14.77
N GLY A 115 34.96 -2.70 16.09
CA GLY A 115 36.00 -3.02 17.07
C GLY A 115 35.43 -3.68 18.32
N GLY A 116 35.32 -5.02 18.31
CA GLY A 116 35.34 -5.86 19.51
C GLY A 116 34.13 -5.83 20.45
N ASN A 117 33.07 -6.59 20.15
CA ASN A 117 32.64 -7.68 21.04
C ASN A 117 31.66 -8.62 20.31
N ARG A 118 31.69 -9.89 20.70
CA ARG A 118 31.02 -11.06 20.09
C ARG A 118 29.50 -11.05 20.36
N ASP A 119 28.74 -11.69 19.47
CA ASP A 119 27.34 -12.16 19.64
C ASP A 119 26.28 -11.60 18.66
N VAL A 120 26.67 -11.28 17.42
CA VAL A 120 25.75 -11.46 16.29
C VAL A 120 26.24 -12.65 15.50
N VAL A 121 25.69 -13.82 15.82
CA VAL A 121 25.89 -15.05 15.03
C VAL A 121 25.17 -14.86 13.70
N VAL A 122 25.84 -14.23 12.74
CA VAL A 122 25.48 -14.39 11.33
C VAL A 122 25.92 -15.80 10.95
N PRO A 123 25.03 -16.68 10.46
CA PRO A 123 25.38 -18.05 10.12
C PRO A 123 26.57 -18.07 9.14
N VAL A 124 27.57 -18.87 9.48
CA VAL A 124 28.88 -18.98 8.81
C VAL A 124 28.71 -19.61 7.44
N GLN A 125 28.32 -18.81 6.44
CA GLN A 125 28.41 -19.16 5.01
C GLN A 125 28.86 -17.98 4.12
N HIS A 126 29.31 -16.86 4.70
CA HIS A 126 29.60 -15.62 3.94
C HIS A 126 31.07 -15.14 4.00
N VAL A 127 32.06 -16.03 4.16
CA VAL A 127 33.47 -15.61 4.37
C VAL A 127 34.35 -15.68 3.10
N GLU A 128 33.81 -15.87 1.90
CA GLU A 128 34.64 -15.93 0.67
C GLU A 128 34.55 -14.75 -0.30
N THR A 129 33.83 -13.67 0.05
CA THR A 129 33.89 -12.40 -0.73
C THR A 129 34.11 -11.23 0.21
N GLY A 130 35.12 -10.40 -0.10
CA GLY A 130 35.62 -9.32 0.75
C GLY A 130 34.56 -8.48 1.47
N ARG A 131 34.91 -8.08 2.71
CA ARG A 131 34.19 -7.18 3.64
C ARG A 131 33.25 -6.19 2.94
N PHE A 132 31.94 -6.47 2.93
CA PHE A 132 30.94 -5.44 2.66
C PHE A 132 30.83 -4.54 3.89
N LEU A 133 31.32 -3.30 3.78
CA LEU A 133 31.07 -2.25 4.76
C LEU A 133 29.56 -1.97 4.81
N HIS A 134 28.90 -2.32 5.91
CA HIS A 134 27.50 -1.95 6.15
C HIS A 134 27.37 -0.41 6.14
N ARG A 135 26.75 0.16 5.10
CA ARG A 135 26.60 1.62 4.95
C ARG A 135 25.34 2.08 5.68
N PHE A 136 25.49 3.05 6.59
CA PHE A 136 24.38 3.64 7.33
C PHE A 136 23.28 4.22 6.39
N PRO A 137 21.98 3.99 6.65
CA PRO A 137 20.88 4.38 5.75
C PRO A 137 20.53 5.87 5.89
N HIS A 138 21.38 6.73 5.32
CA HIS A 138 21.23 8.19 5.39
C HIS A 138 19.93 8.73 4.77
N ASN A 139 19.37 8.05 3.76
CA ASN A 139 18.08 8.42 3.13
C ASN A 139 16.90 8.27 4.11
N LYS A 140 16.83 7.16 4.84
CA LYS A 140 15.80 6.93 5.87
C LYS A 140 15.93 7.95 7.01
N LEU A 141 17.16 8.27 7.41
CA LEU A 141 17.42 9.31 8.41
C LEU A 141 17.02 10.70 7.88
N ALA A 142 17.36 11.04 6.64
CA ALA A 142 17.01 12.32 6.02
C ALA A 142 15.49 12.51 5.93
N SER A 143 14.76 11.46 5.53
CA SER A 143 13.29 11.46 5.53
C SER A 143 12.72 11.73 6.93
N TYR A 144 13.22 11.03 7.97
CA TYR A 144 12.81 11.25 9.36
C TYR A 144 13.09 12.68 9.85
N LEU A 145 14.31 13.16 9.64
CA LEU A 145 14.74 14.50 10.06
C LEU A 145 13.96 15.60 9.32
N SER A 146 13.65 15.40 8.03
CA SER A 146 12.87 16.37 7.25
C SER A 146 11.44 16.51 7.77
N GLY A 147 10.79 15.39 8.10
CA GLY A 147 9.47 15.40 8.74
C GLY A 147 9.50 16.11 10.09
N LEU A 148 10.52 15.83 10.91
CA LEU A 148 10.70 16.48 12.20
C LEU A 148 10.97 17.99 12.07
N LEU A 149 11.80 18.41 11.11
CA LEU A 149 12.08 19.83 10.86
C LEU A 149 10.82 20.57 10.39
N SER A 150 10.01 19.93 9.54
CA SER A 150 8.71 20.47 9.13
C SER A 150 7.74 20.60 10.30
N LEU A 151 7.74 19.63 11.22
CA LEU A 151 6.93 19.71 12.45
C LEU A 151 7.42 20.81 13.40
N GLN A 152 8.72 20.98 13.57
CA GLN A 152 9.27 22.07 14.39
C GLN A 152 8.88 23.44 13.81
N ALA A 153 9.02 23.62 12.49
CA ALA A 153 8.67 24.86 11.81
C ALA A 153 7.18 25.19 11.99
N ILE A 154 6.28 24.21 11.80
CA ILE A 154 4.84 24.48 11.93
C ILE A 154 4.41 24.74 13.36
N VAL A 155 5.01 24.07 14.35
CA VAL A 155 4.68 24.27 15.77
C VAL A 155 5.09 25.68 16.19
N LEU A 156 6.27 26.13 15.77
CA LEU A 156 6.73 27.50 16.03
C LEU A 156 5.79 28.53 15.38
N LEU A 157 5.37 28.29 14.14
CA LEU A 157 4.43 29.18 13.43
C LEU A 157 3.03 29.15 14.05
N GLY A 158 2.56 28.00 14.56
CA GLY A 158 1.28 27.88 15.26
C GLY A 158 1.27 28.59 16.60
N ILE A 159 2.34 28.48 17.39
CA ILE A 159 2.51 29.27 18.60
C ILE A 159 2.55 30.76 18.26
N GLY A 160 3.25 31.13 17.18
CA GLY A 160 3.26 32.49 16.67
C GLY A 160 1.87 33.00 16.26
N ASP A 161 1.04 32.16 15.65
CA ASP A 161 -0.33 32.50 15.25
C ASP A 161 -1.24 32.73 16.47
N ASP A 162 -1.16 31.84 17.47
CA ASP A 162 -1.89 31.98 18.73
C ASP A 162 -1.47 33.25 19.52
N LEU A 163 -0.19 33.63 19.44
CA LEU A 163 0.34 34.81 20.14
C LEU A 163 0.07 36.14 19.41
N LEU A 164 0.08 36.13 18.08
CA LEU A 164 0.06 37.36 17.25
C LEU A 164 -1.29 37.60 16.54
N ASP A 165 -2.25 36.67 16.61
CA ASP A 165 -3.53 36.69 15.90
C ASP A 165 -3.35 37.07 14.41
N ILE A 166 -2.57 36.25 13.69
CA ILE A 166 -2.13 36.58 12.34
C ILE A 166 -3.34 36.64 11.39
N ARG A 167 -3.35 37.61 10.46
CA ARG A 167 -4.44 37.74 9.47
C ARG A 167 -4.58 36.47 8.62
N TRP A 168 -5.83 36.07 8.38
CA TRP A 168 -6.22 34.83 7.66
C TRP A 168 -5.48 34.58 6.33
N ARG A 169 -5.18 35.65 5.56
CA ARG A 169 -4.48 35.53 4.27
C ARG A 169 -3.09 34.90 4.39
N HIS A 170 -2.40 35.12 5.52
CA HIS A 170 -1.10 34.50 5.77
C HIS A 170 -1.29 33.09 6.37
N LYS A 171 -2.36 32.86 7.14
CA LYS A 171 -2.69 31.53 7.70
C LYS A 171 -2.80 30.44 6.63
N VAL A 172 -3.28 30.78 5.42
CA VAL A 172 -3.36 29.84 4.30
C VAL A 172 -1.98 29.38 3.81
N LEU A 173 -0.97 30.25 3.82
CA LEU A 173 0.36 29.95 3.25
C LEU A 173 1.38 29.48 4.29
N ILE A 174 1.16 29.76 5.58
CA ILE A 174 2.04 29.37 6.69
C ILE A 174 2.38 27.87 6.68
N PRO A 175 1.42 26.94 6.51
CA PRO A 175 1.73 25.52 6.47
C PRO A 175 2.57 25.08 5.26
N ALA A 176 2.46 25.79 4.13
CA ALA A 176 3.27 25.50 2.95
C ALA A 176 4.76 25.79 3.21
N LEU A 177 5.05 26.86 3.94
CA LEU A 177 6.42 27.21 4.34
C LEU A 177 7.00 26.19 5.31
N GLY A 178 6.20 25.73 6.29
CA GLY A 178 6.61 24.67 7.21
C GLY A 178 6.91 23.33 6.52
N ALA A 179 6.28 23.06 5.38
CA ALA A 179 6.47 21.81 4.63
C ALA A 179 7.74 21.76 3.76
N PHE A 180 8.48 22.88 3.62
CA PHE A 180 9.61 22.98 2.70
C PHE A 180 10.71 21.91 2.92
N PRO A 181 11.16 21.63 4.16
CA PRO A 181 12.15 20.57 4.40
C PRO A 181 11.75 19.21 3.83
N MET A 182 10.53 18.78 4.10
CA MET A 182 9.99 17.50 3.61
C MET A 182 9.86 17.48 2.09
N LEU A 183 9.44 18.58 1.46
CA LEU A 183 9.32 18.68 -0.01
C LEU A 183 10.68 18.56 -0.70
N VAL A 184 11.72 19.19 -0.13
CA VAL A 184 13.10 19.10 -0.64
C VAL A 184 13.63 17.68 -0.51
N VAL A 185 13.47 17.04 0.65
CA VAL A 185 13.91 15.65 0.81
C VAL A 185 13.12 14.70 -0.08
N TYR A 186 11.82 14.92 -0.27
CA TYR A 186 11.03 14.13 -1.22
C TYR A 186 11.56 14.25 -2.66
N PHE A 187 12.00 15.47 -3.07
CA PHE A 187 12.62 15.71 -4.36
C PHE A 187 13.95 14.96 -4.53
N VAL A 188 14.79 14.92 -3.48
CA VAL A 188 16.11 14.29 -3.54
C VAL A 188 16.04 12.77 -3.42
N ASP A 189 15.22 12.24 -2.50
CA ASP A 189 15.24 10.81 -2.16
C ASP A 189 14.30 9.96 -3.02
N PHE A 190 13.11 10.48 -3.36
CA PHE A 190 12.10 9.70 -4.09
C PHE A 190 11.98 10.14 -5.54
N GLY A 191 11.75 11.44 -5.78
CA GLY A 191 11.54 11.99 -7.14
C GLY A 191 10.35 11.39 -7.91
N VAL A 192 9.48 10.61 -7.25
CA VAL A 192 8.34 9.96 -7.91
C VAL A 192 7.15 10.92 -7.96
N THR A 193 6.89 11.42 -9.17
CA THR A 193 5.79 12.34 -9.51
C THR A 193 4.63 11.66 -10.26
N HIS A 194 4.74 10.35 -10.46
CA HIS A 194 3.74 9.56 -11.17
C HIS A 194 2.58 9.20 -10.25
N VAL A 195 1.35 9.53 -10.67
CA VAL A 195 0.14 9.25 -9.91
C VAL A 195 -0.71 8.23 -10.65
N VAL A 196 -1.04 7.15 -9.95
CA VAL A 196 -2.02 6.16 -10.45
C VAL A 196 -3.42 6.80 -10.49
N VAL A 197 -4.01 6.82 -11.68
CA VAL A 197 -5.34 7.42 -11.94
C VAL A 197 -6.43 6.45 -11.46
N PRO A 198 -7.48 6.91 -10.76
CA PRO A 198 -8.62 6.07 -10.39
C PRO A 198 -9.29 5.45 -11.61
N MET A 199 -9.71 4.18 -11.53
CA MET A 199 -10.26 3.42 -12.67
C MET A 199 -11.31 4.14 -13.53
N PRO A 200 -12.28 4.89 -12.99
CA PRO A 200 -13.26 5.61 -13.81
C PRO A 200 -12.63 6.66 -14.74
N LEU A 201 -11.50 7.24 -14.34
CA LEU A 201 -10.81 8.32 -15.03
C LEU A 201 -9.69 7.80 -15.95
N GLN A 202 -9.31 6.53 -15.84
CA GLN A 202 -8.23 5.93 -16.64
C GLN A 202 -8.52 5.96 -18.15
N ARG A 203 -9.79 5.99 -18.57
CA ARG A 203 -10.16 6.14 -19.98
C ARG A 203 -9.69 7.47 -20.59
N TYR A 204 -9.64 8.53 -19.79
CA TYR A 204 -9.29 9.87 -20.26
C TYR A 204 -7.79 10.17 -20.09
N PHE A 205 -7.17 9.66 -19.02
CA PHE A 205 -5.82 10.05 -18.60
C PHE A 205 -4.79 8.91 -18.64
N GLY A 206 -5.19 7.69 -19.00
CA GLY A 206 -4.33 6.51 -18.90
C GLY A 206 -4.23 5.95 -17.48
N GLN A 207 -3.38 4.93 -17.28
CA GLN A 207 -3.23 4.26 -15.98
C GLN A 207 -2.37 5.06 -14.99
N MET A 208 -1.34 5.74 -15.50
CA MET A 208 -0.44 6.60 -14.73
C MET A 208 -0.27 7.91 -15.47
N VAL A 209 -0.31 9.01 -14.71
CA VAL A 209 -0.02 10.36 -15.19
C VAL A 209 1.20 10.87 -14.46
N ASP A 210 2.18 11.35 -15.20
CA ASP A 210 3.27 12.13 -14.63
C ASP A 210 2.81 13.57 -14.43
N LEU A 211 2.76 14.01 -13.18
CA LEU A 211 2.39 15.39 -12.83
C LEU A 211 3.60 16.33 -12.76
N GLY A 212 4.83 15.79 -12.75
CA GLY A 212 6.05 16.59 -12.56
C GLY A 212 5.94 17.55 -11.37
N TRP A 213 6.18 18.84 -11.61
CA TRP A 213 6.12 19.90 -10.59
C TRP A 213 4.71 20.07 -9.95
N LEU A 214 3.63 19.73 -10.66
CA LEU A 214 2.27 19.79 -10.11
C LEU A 214 2.08 18.82 -8.95
N TYR A 215 2.88 17.75 -8.87
CA TYR A 215 2.86 16.85 -7.73
C TYR A 215 3.37 17.52 -6.45
N TYR A 216 4.35 18.43 -6.55
CA TYR A 216 4.85 19.22 -5.42
C TYR A 216 3.83 20.27 -4.98
N VAL A 217 3.11 20.87 -5.92
CA VAL A 217 1.96 21.75 -5.61
C VAL A 217 0.88 20.96 -4.87
N TYR A 218 0.60 19.73 -5.30
CA TYR A 218 -0.33 18.84 -4.59
C TYR A 218 0.13 18.54 -3.17
N MET A 219 1.40 18.16 -2.96
CA MET A 219 1.93 17.90 -1.62
C MET A 219 1.86 19.14 -0.71
N ALA A 220 2.20 20.32 -1.24
CA ALA A 220 2.03 21.59 -0.53
C ALA A 220 0.54 21.88 -0.24
N ALA A 221 -0.37 21.58 -1.17
CA ALA A 221 -1.80 21.74 -0.93
C ALA A 221 -2.30 20.79 0.18
N VAL A 222 -1.78 19.57 0.27
CA VAL A 222 -2.08 18.63 1.38
C VAL A 222 -1.57 19.19 2.71
N THR A 223 -0.37 19.76 2.76
CA THR A 223 0.17 20.37 3.99
C THR A 223 -0.54 21.65 4.39
N ILE A 224 -1.15 22.38 3.46
CA ILE A 224 -2.06 23.50 3.75
C ILE A 224 -3.41 22.99 4.25
N PHE A 225 -3.96 21.98 3.58
CA PHE A 225 -5.30 21.49 3.81
C PHE A 225 -5.46 20.83 5.18
N CYS A 226 -4.58 19.90 5.57
CA CYS A 226 -4.75 19.13 6.80
C CYS A 226 -4.83 20.03 8.06
N PRO A 227 -3.86 20.93 8.34
CA PRO A 227 -3.92 21.92 9.41
C PRO A 227 -5.20 22.77 9.43
N ASN A 228 -5.51 23.40 8.30
CA ASN A 228 -6.61 24.37 8.22
C ASN A 228 -7.98 23.69 8.30
N SER A 229 -8.11 22.48 7.76
CA SER A 229 -9.38 21.75 7.75
C SER A 229 -9.79 21.28 9.15
N ILE A 230 -8.82 20.89 10.00
CA ILE A 230 -9.05 20.61 11.43
C ILE A 230 -9.44 21.90 12.14
N ASN A 231 -8.69 23.00 11.91
CA ASN A 231 -8.96 24.28 12.55
C ASN A 231 -10.35 24.85 12.19
N MET A 232 -10.82 24.60 10.97
CA MET A 232 -12.15 25.04 10.55
C MET A 232 -13.30 24.19 11.12
N LEU A 233 -13.03 22.96 11.55
CA LEU A 233 -14.00 22.07 12.20
C LEU A 233 -13.75 22.09 13.72
N ALA A 234 -13.88 23.28 14.31
CA ALA A 234 -13.53 23.57 15.69
C ALA A 234 -14.65 24.37 16.41
N GLY A 235 -14.44 24.65 17.70
CA GLY A 235 -15.29 25.55 18.49
C GLY A 235 -16.32 24.85 19.38
N VAL A 236 -16.18 23.54 19.55
CA VAL A 236 -16.99 22.72 20.47
C VAL A 236 -16.01 21.92 21.34
N ASN A 237 -16.20 21.91 22.65
CA ASN A 237 -15.27 21.30 23.60
C ASN A 237 -14.90 19.85 23.22
N GLY A 238 -13.61 19.61 22.93
CA GLY A 238 -13.06 18.29 22.63
C GLY A 238 -12.95 17.93 21.14
N ILE A 239 -13.55 18.71 20.23
CA ILE A 239 -13.75 18.25 18.84
C ILE A 239 -12.47 18.23 18.01
N GLU A 240 -11.58 19.20 18.21
CA GLU A 240 -10.31 19.35 17.48
C GLU A 240 -9.39 18.16 17.77
N VAL A 241 -9.28 17.80 19.05
CA VAL A 241 -8.45 16.68 19.52
C VAL A 241 -9.11 15.34 19.21
N ALA A 242 -10.41 15.20 19.44
CA ALA A 242 -11.10 13.93 19.24
C ALA A 242 -11.13 13.51 17.77
N GLN A 243 -11.42 14.42 16.84
CA GLN A 243 -11.39 14.09 15.41
C GLN A 243 -9.98 13.69 14.95
N SER A 244 -8.95 14.38 15.45
CA SER A 244 -7.55 14.09 15.15
C SER A 244 -7.16 12.72 15.71
N LEU A 245 -7.58 12.39 16.93
CA LEU A 245 -7.32 11.08 17.55
C LEU A 245 -7.99 9.95 16.76
N VAL A 246 -9.23 10.13 16.30
CA VAL A 246 -9.93 9.14 15.45
C VAL A 246 -9.17 8.92 14.14
N ILE A 247 -8.76 10.00 13.47
CA ILE A 247 -7.96 9.91 12.24
C ILE A 247 -6.65 9.16 12.49
N ALA A 248 -5.94 9.47 13.58
CA ALA A 248 -4.69 8.81 13.95
C ALA A 248 -4.87 7.32 14.23
N VAL A 249 -5.93 6.94 14.96
CA VAL A 249 -6.25 5.53 15.25
C VAL A 249 -6.63 4.78 13.97
N LEU A 250 -7.38 5.41 13.06
CA LEU A 250 -7.72 4.81 11.77
C LEU A 250 -6.51 4.65 10.85
N LEU A 251 -5.58 5.63 10.85
CA LEU A 251 -4.31 5.50 10.15
C LEU A 251 -3.45 4.39 10.76
N LEU A 252 -3.34 4.33 12.08
CA LEU A 252 -2.62 3.27 12.78
C LEU A 252 -3.21 1.90 12.47
N PHE A 253 -4.54 1.77 12.46
CA PHE A 253 -5.23 0.56 12.04
C PHE A 253 -4.92 0.22 10.57
N ASN A 254 -4.95 1.21 9.67
CA ASN A 254 -4.55 1.00 8.28
C ASN A 254 -3.11 0.49 8.19
N ASP A 255 -2.16 1.08 8.92
CA ASP A 255 -0.75 0.71 8.88
C ASP A 255 -0.53 -0.71 9.41
N PHE A 256 -1.22 -1.10 10.49
CA PHE A 256 -1.17 -2.48 11.00
C PHE A 256 -1.69 -3.52 10.00
N LEU A 257 -2.64 -3.18 9.13
CA LEU A 257 -3.09 -4.11 8.08
C LEU A 257 -1.97 -4.46 7.07
N TYR A 258 -0.94 -3.61 6.93
CA TYR A 258 0.23 -3.87 6.10
C TYR A 258 1.34 -4.64 6.83
N LEU A 259 1.27 -4.73 8.17
CA LEU A 259 2.19 -5.49 9.03
C LEU A 259 1.61 -6.85 9.47
N ALA A 260 0.34 -7.13 9.16
CA ALA A 260 -0.35 -8.33 9.63
C ALA A 260 0.27 -9.62 9.04
N PRO A 261 0.23 -10.75 9.76
CA PRO A 261 0.81 -12.02 9.30
C PRO A 261 0.12 -12.60 8.05
N PHE A 262 -1.05 -12.08 7.68
CA PHE A 262 -1.79 -12.47 6.48
C PHE A 262 -1.40 -11.66 5.24
N THR A 263 -0.60 -10.59 5.38
CA THR A 263 -0.01 -9.90 4.23
C THR A 263 1.24 -10.63 3.75
N PRO A 264 1.41 -10.87 2.44
CA PRO A 264 2.59 -11.56 1.91
C PRO A 264 3.87 -10.81 2.30
N TYR A 265 4.80 -11.52 2.95
CA TYR A 265 6.10 -10.97 3.34
C TYR A 265 7.17 -11.29 2.27
N PRO A 266 8.07 -10.36 1.92
CA PRO A 266 8.11 -8.95 2.32
C PRO A 266 7.12 -8.09 1.51
N ASN A 267 6.41 -7.17 2.17
CA ASN A 267 5.57 -6.17 1.50
C ASN A 267 6.41 -4.92 1.23
N PRO A 268 6.53 -4.44 -0.03
CA PRO A 268 7.32 -3.24 -0.37
C PRO A 268 6.90 -1.98 0.41
N ALA A 269 5.67 -1.91 0.89
CA ALA A 269 5.15 -0.78 1.65
C ALA A 269 5.38 -0.88 3.18
N MET A 270 5.92 -1.99 3.68
CA MET A 270 6.06 -2.24 5.13
C MET A 270 6.90 -1.15 5.81
N ASP A 271 8.03 -0.76 5.21
CA ASP A 271 8.90 0.29 5.76
C ASP A 271 8.21 1.66 5.85
N SER A 272 7.38 2.00 4.86
CA SER A 272 6.62 3.25 4.83
C SER A 272 5.52 3.27 5.91
N HIS A 273 4.85 2.15 6.14
CA HIS A 273 3.85 2.03 7.21
C HIS A 273 4.50 1.95 8.60
N LEU A 274 5.65 1.30 8.74
CA LEU A 274 6.43 1.27 9.97
C LEU A 274 6.90 2.69 10.36
N PHE A 275 7.37 3.47 9.38
CA PHE A 275 7.71 4.90 9.56
C PHE A 275 6.51 5.69 10.09
N SER A 276 5.32 5.49 9.51
CA SER A 276 4.09 6.15 9.96
C SER A 276 3.73 5.77 11.40
N ILE A 277 3.80 4.49 11.75
CA ILE A 277 3.53 3.98 13.11
C ILE A 277 4.41 4.69 14.16
N TYR A 278 5.70 4.90 13.84
CA TYR A 278 6.63 5.57 14.74
C TYR A 278 6.22 7.00 15.10
N PHE A 279 5.59 7.73 14.18
CA PHE A 279 5.05 9.08 14.42
C PHE A 279 3.67 9.04 15.08
N LEU A 280 2.80 8.12 14.65
CA LEU A 280 1.41 8.06 15.10
C LEU A 280 1.26 7.61 16.56
N LEU A 281 2.08 6.68 17.04
CA LEU A 281 1.98 6.18 18.42
C LEU A 281 2.22 7.32 19.45
N PRO A 282 3.37 8.03 19.46
CA PRO A 282 3.55 9.15 20.38
C PRO A 282 2.53 10.27 20.19
N PHE A 283 2.05 10.50 18.97
CA PHE A 283 1.00 11.49 18.67
C PHE A 283 -0.32 11.14 19.36
N ILE A 284 -0.73 9.87 19.33
CA ILE A 284 -1.89 9.35 20.04
C ILE A 284 -1.71 9.54 21.55
N GLY A 285 -0.51 9.24 22.09
CA GLY A 285 -0.18 9.45 23.50
C GLY A 285 -0.41 10.89 23.98
N VAL A 286 0.22 11.87 23.30
CA VAL A 286 0.06 13.29 23.67
C VAL A 286 -1.37 13.80 23.44
N SER A 287 -2.02 13.38 22.35
CA SER A 287 -3.38 13.83 22.00
C SER A 287 -4.43 13.26 22.95
N LEU A 288 -4.30 12.01 23.37
CA LEU A 288 -5.21 11.40 24.35
C LEU A 288 -5.09 12.12 25.71
N ALA A 289 -3.88 12.46 26.14
CA ALA A 289 -3.67 13.24 27.37
C ALA A 289 -4.31 14.63 27.28
N LEU A 290 -4.15 15.32 26.15
CA LEU A 290 -4.78 16.62 25.90
C LEU A 290 -6.31 16.50 25.87
N LEU A 291 -6.85 15.46 25.24
CA LEU A 291 -8.29 15.20 25.17
C LEU A 291 -8.90 15.07 26.55
N LEU A 292 -8.25 14.40 27.50
CA LEU A 292 -8.79 14.24 28.86
C LEU A 292 -8.97 15.57 29.61
N HIS A 293 -8.19 16.60 29.27
CA HIS A 293 -8.33 17.95 29.83
C HIS A 293 -9.25 18.86 28.99
N ASN A 294 -9.30 18.63 27.67
CA ASN A 294 -10.07 19.44 26.72
C ASN A 294 -11.50 18.93 26.50
N TRP A 295 -11.79 17.67 26.82
CA TRP A 295 -13.13 17.09 26.66
C TRP A 295 -14.16 17.79 27.54
N TYR A 296 -15.43 17.76 27.11
CA TYR A 296 -16.52 18.41 27.82
C TYR A 296 -16.64 17.94 29.28
N PRO A 297 -16.79 18.86 30.26
CA PRO A 297 -16.58 20.31 30.15
C PRO A 297 -15.08 20.65 30.10
N SER A 298 -14.67 21.44 29.11
CA SER A 298 -13.25 21.71 28.86
C SER A 298 -12.59 22.48 30.01
N LYS A 299 -11.39 22.06 30.38
CA LYS A 299 -10.52 22.76 31.33
C LYS A 299 -9.44 23.58 30.64
N VAL A 300 -9.17 23.31 29.37
CA VAL A 300 -8.12 23.96 28.57
C VAL A 300 -8.51 24.02 27.09
N PHE A 301 -8.16 25.09 26.40
CA PHE A 301 -8.25 25.19 24.94
C PHE A 301 -6.93 24.83 24.28
N VAL A 302 -7.05 24.21 23.11
CA VAL A 302 -5.89 23.69 22.37
C VAL A 302 -5.17 24.77 21.56
N GLY A 303 -5.89 25.78 21.08
CA GLY A 303 -5.37 26.83 20.19
C GLY A 303 -5.14 26.35 18.76
N ASP A 304 -4.83 27.29 17.87
CA ASP A 304 -4.47 27.02 16.47
C ASP A 304 -3.19 26.16 16.40
N THR A 305 -2.31 26.27 17.42
CA THR A 305 -1.10 25.46 17.56
C THR A 305 -1.38 23.96 17.44
N TYR A 306 -2.41 23.43 18.12
CA TYR A 306 -2.72 22.00 18.05
C TYR A 306 -3.22 21.60 16.67
N CYS A 307 -4.12 22.40 16.07
CA CYS A 307 -4.68 22.12 14.75
C CYS A 307 -3.59 22.05 13.69
N TYR A 308 -2.64 22.98 13.75
CA TYR A 308 -1.48 22.99 12.85
C TYR A 308 -0.53 21.83 13.10
N PHE A 309 -0.23 21.55 14.37
CA PHE A 309 0.58 20.40 14.77
C PHE A 309 -0.02 19.08 14.27
N ALA A 310 -1.29 18.79 14.60
CA ALA A 310 -1.98 17.57 14.22
C ALA A 310 -2.06 17.42 12.70
N GLY A 311 -2.49 18.47 12.00
CA GLY A 311 -2.58 18.47 10.54
C GLY A 311 -1.24 18.21 9.85
N MET A 312 -0.14 18.75 10.38
CA MET A 312 1.19 18.51 9.82
C MET A 312 1.72 17.11 10.14
N VAL A 313 1.44 16.54 11.33
CA VAL A 313 1.79 15.13 11.62
C VAL A 313 1.15 14.23 10.57
N PHE A 314 -0.13 14.44 10.28
CA PHE A 314 -0.83 13.68 9.24
C PHE A 314 -0.26 13.89 7.85
N ALA A 315 0.08 15.13 7.49
CA ALA A 315 0.67 15.42 6.20
C ALA A 315 2.07 14.77 6.04
N VAL A 316 2.90 14.81 7.08
CA VAL A 316 4.23 14.18 7.12
C VAL A 316 4.14 12.67 6.92
N VAL A 317 3.32 11.98 7.72
CA VAL A 317 3.18 10.52 7.58
C VAL A 317 2.52 10.14 6.26
N GLY A 318 1.56 10.91 5.77
CA GLY A 318 0.88 10.63 4.49
C GLY A 318 1.77 10.84 3.27
N ILE A 319 2.60 11.88 3.26
CA ILE A 319 3.49 12.21 2.14
C ILE A 319 4.71 11.30 2.14
N LEU A 320 5.45 11.20 3.25
CA LEU A 320 6.64 10.35 3.35
C LEU A 320 6.30 8.86 3.41
N GLY A 321 5.10 8.50 3.89
CA GLY A 321 4.58 7.14 3.84
C GLY A 321 3.92 6.76 2.51
N HIS A 322 3.86 7.66 1.52
CA HIS A 322 3.26 7.45 0.20
C HIS A 322 1.78 6.98 0.20
N PHE A 323 1.02 7.29 1.25
CA PHE A 323 -0.41 6.98 1.34
C PHE A 323 -1.30 8.23 1.50
N SER A 324 -0.84 9.40 1.03
CA SER A 324 -1.57 10.67 1.04
C SER A 324 -3.01 10.58 0.47
N LYS A 325 -3.25 9.69 -0.50
CA LYS A 325 -4.61 9.38 -1.00
C LYS A 325 -5.50 8.74 0.07
N THR A 326 -4.97 7.75 0.81
CA THR A 326 -5.68 7.12 1.94
C THR A 326 -5.92 8.14 3.05
N LEU A 327 -4.93 8.99 3.34
CA LEU A 327 -5.07 10.09 4.29
C LEU A 327 -6.26 10.99 3.94
N LEU A 328 -6.35 11.47 2.69
CA LEU A 328 -7.44 12.34 2.26
C LEU A 328 -8.82 11.67 2.34
N LEU A 329 -8.89 10.35 2.18
CA LEU A 329 -10.15 9.60 2.40
C LEU A 329 -10.56 9.60 3.88
N LEU A 330 -9.61 9.59 4.81
CA LEU A 330 -9.92 9.71 6.24
C LEU A 330 -10.33 11.14 6.63
N PHE A 331 -9.98 12.14 5.80
CA PHE A 331 -10.37 13.54 5.98
C PHE A 331 -11.72 13.90 5.34
N ILE A 332 -12.56 12.93 4.96
CA ILE A 332 -13.85 13.21 4.29
C ILE A 332 -14.72 14.23 5.05
N PRO A 333 -14.95 14.13 6.37
CA PRO A 333 -15.76 15.11 7.09
C PRO A 333 -15.15 16.52 7.09
N GLN A 334 -13.83 16.62 7.22
CA GLN A 334 -13.09 17.89 7.16
C GLN A 334 -13.14 18.50 5.76
N MET A 335 -12.99 17.67 4.73
CA MET A 335 -13.12 18.05 3.32
C MET A 335 -14.52 18.56 3.02
N PHE A 336 -15.55 17.86 3.49
CA PHE A 336 -16.93 18.30 3.34
C PHE A 336 -17.17 19.63 4.07
N ASN A 337 -16.73 19.77 5.32
CA ASN A 337 -16.85 21.02 6.06
C ASN A 337 -16.14 22.18 5.35
N PHE A 338 -14.95 21.95 4.81
CA PHE A 338 -14.19 22.92 4.03
C PHE A 338 -14.96 23.37 2.79
N LEU A 339 -15.38 22.43 1.94
CA LEU A 339 -16.12 22.71 0.71
C LEU A 339 -17.46 23.41 1.00
N TYR A 340 -18.17 22.97 2.03
CA TYR A 340 -19.42 23.57 2.46
C TYR A 340 -19.23 25.00 2.99
N SER A 341 -18.09 25.26 3.66
CA SER A 341 -17.71 26.58 4.16
C SER A 341 -17.20 27.54 3.08
N CYS A 342 -16.78 27.05 1.90
CA CYS A 342 -16.13 27.85 0.86
C CYS A 342 -16.88 29.15 0.50
N PRO A 343 -18.22 29.16 0.31
CA PRO A 343 -18.94 30.40 -0.01
C PRO A 343 -18.76 31.50 1.05
N GLN A 344 -18.63 31.13 2.33
CA GLN A 344 -18.34 32.07 3.40
C GLN A 344 -16.85 32.45 3.42
N LEU A 345 -15.95 31.48 3.30
CA LEU A 345 -14.50 31.73 3.34
C LEU A 345 -14.02 32.68 2.23
N PHE A 346 -14.53 32.51 1.03
CA PHE A 346 -14.23 33.38 -0.12
C PHE A 346 -15.08 34.65 -0.13
N HIS A 347 -15.83 34.93 0.94
CA HIS A 347 -16.66 36.13 1.11
C HIS A 347 -17.70 36.31 0.00
N LEU A 348 -18.15 35.22 -0.65
CA LEU A 348 -19.29 35.23 -1.57
C LEU A 348 -20.60 35.44 -0.79
N ILE A 349 -20.63 34.97 0.45
CA ILE A 349 -21.67 35.18 1.45
C ILE A 349 -21.01 35.84 2.67
N PRO A 350 -21.70 36.75 3.41
CA PRO A 350 -21.14 37.34 4.62
C PRO A 350 -20.63 36.28 5.59
N CYS A 351 -19.37 36.41 6.02
CA CYS A 351 -18.74 35.48 6.95
C CYS A 351 -18.55 36.14 8.31
N PRO A 352 -19.28 35.71 9.36
CA PRO A 352 -19.06 36.22 10.69
C PRO A 352 -17.70 35.73 11.24
N ARG A 353 -17.11 36.48 12.19
CA ARG A 353 -15.84 36.10 12.84
C ARG A 353 -15.94 34.74 13.52
N HIS A 354 -17.08 34.47 14.17
CA HIS A 354 -17.37 33.20 14.84
C HIS A 354 -18.53 32.48 14.15
N ARG A 355 -18.27 31.25 13.70
CA ARG A 355 -19.25 30.39 12.99
C ARG A 355 -19.72 29.20 13.82
N LEU A 356 -19.33 29.14 15.09
CA LEU A 356 -19.77 28.11 16.03
C LEU A 356 -21.29 28.21 16.30
N PRO A 357 -21.94 27.10 16.70
CA PRO A 357 -23.32 27.12 17.17
C PRO A 357 -23.55 28.11 18.33
N LYS A 358 -24.76 28.66 18.44
CA LYS A 358 -25.10 29.62 19.48
C LYS A 358 -25.61 28.88 20.72
N PHE A 359 -25.04 29.16 21.88
CA PHE A 359 -25.53 28.59 23.15
C PHE A 359 -26.73 29.36 23.69
N ASN A 360 -27.83 28.66 23.96
CA ASN A 360 -29.00 29.22 24.61
C ASN A 360 -28.96 28.91 26.11
N ALA A 361 -28.82 29.95 26.94
CA ALA A 361 -28.69 29.82 28.39
C ALA A 361 -29.96 29.32 29.09
N LEU A 362 -31.14 29.49 28.47
CA LEU A 362 -32.42 29.05 29.03
C LEU A 362 -32.62 27.54 28.84
N THR A 363 -32.31 27.03 27.65
CA THR A 363 -32.47 25.60 27.33
C THR A 363 -31.23 24.77 27.69
N GLY A 364 -30.06 25.41 27.79
CA GLY A 364 -28.78 24.73 27.97
C GLY A 364 -28.33 23.96 26.72
N LEU A 365 -28.89 24.26 25.55
CA LEU A 365 -28.63 23.59 24.28
C LEU A 365 -27.88 24.52 23.30
N LEU A 366 -27.21 23.91 22.33
CA LEU A 366 -26.65 24.59 21.17
C LEU A 366 -27.70 24.65 20.06
N GLU A 367 -27.91 25.85 19.54
CA GLU A 367 -28.79 26.16 18.42
C GLU A 367 -27.97 26.63 17.22
N ASN A 368 -28.58 26.63 16.03
CA ASN A 368 -27.93 27.12 14.83
C ASN A 368 -27.51 28.58 14.98
N SER A 369 -26.25 28.89 14.65
CA SER A 369 -25.87 30.28 14.41
C SER A 369 -26.29 30.71 13.02
N VAL A 370 -26.80 31.93 12.92
CA VAL A 370 -27.37 32.50 11.70
C VAL A 370 -26.60 33.73 11.25
N ILE A 371 -26.67 34.01 9.95
CA ILE A 371 -26.27 35.25 9.32
C ILE A 371 -27.52 36.08 9.12
N GLU A 372 -27.51 37.31 9.63
CA GLU A 372 -28.55 38.29 9.42
C GLU A 372 -28.25 39.10 8.16
N TRP A 373 -29.21 39.12 7.22
CA TRP A 373 -29.08 39.83 5.95
C TRP A 373 -29.66 41.24 6.07
N VAL A 374 -28.79 42.25 6.19
CA VAL A 374 -29.19 43.67 6.21
C VAL A 374 -29.77 44.10 4.86
N ARG A 375 -29.29 43.49 3.77
CA ARG A 375 -29.81 43.67 2.41
C ARG A 375 -30.09 42.29 1.80
N PRO A 376 -31.15 42.14 1.00
CA PRO A 376 -31.46 40.85 0.39
C PRO A 376 -30.29 40.37 -0.48
N PRO A 377 -29.99 39.05 -0.47
CA PRO A 377 -28.92 38.49 -1.29
C PRO A 377 -29.21 38.69 -2.78
N SER A 378 -28.14 38.75 -3.58
CA SER A 378 -28.27 38.84 -5.05
C SER A 378 -29.13 37.67 -5.60
N PRO A 379 -29.80 37.84 -6.76
CA PRO A 379 -30.72 36.83 -7.28
C PRO A 379 -30.10 35.43 -7.43
N LEU A 380 -28.82 35.38 -7.82
CA LEU A 380 -28.06 34.13 -7.97
C LEU A 380 -27.81 33.46 -6.62
N ILE A 381 -27.40 34.22 -5.60
CA ILE A 381 -27.17 33.72 -4.24
C ILE A 381 -28.51 33.31 -3.60
N SER A 382 -29.57 34.09 -3.79
CA SER A 382 -30.92 33.77 -3.29
C SER A 382 -31.44 32.46 -3.89
N THR A 383 -31.25 32.25 -5.20
CA THR A 383 -31.63 31.01 -5.87
C THR A 383 -30.82 29.82 -5.35
N ALA A 384 -29.50 29.99 -5.18
CA ALA A 384 -28.63 28.97 -4.62
C ALA A 384 -29.02 28.61 -3.17
N LEU A 385 -29.28 29.60 -2.31
CA LEU A 385 -29.72 29.39 -0.93
C LEU A 385 -31.08 28.70 -0.86
N ARG A 386 -32.04 29.05 -1.72
CA ARG A 386 -33.33 28.35 -1.82
C ARG A 386 -33.15 26.90 -2.29
N LEU A 387 -32.24 26.63 -3.23
CA LEU A 387 -31.92 25.27 -3.66
C LEU A 387 -31.29 24.46 -2.52
N LEU A 388 -30.30 25.02 -1.84
CA LEU A 388 -29.68 24.39 -0.67
C LEU A 388 -30.67 24.16 0.47
N HIS A 389 -31.64 25.08 0.66
CA HIS A 389 -32.71 24.91 1.62
C HIS A 389 -33.65 23.74 1.25
N ARG A 390 -34.02 23.59 -0.03
CA ARG A 390 -34.78 22.43 -0.50
C ARG A 390 -34.04 21.11 -0.27
N LEU A 391 -32.71 21.12 -0.40
CA LEU A 391 -31.83 19.98 -0.11
C LEU A 391 -31.60 19.77 1.40
N ARG A 392 -32.23 20.57 2.27
CA ARG A 392 -32.03 20.59 3.73
C ARG A 392 -30.57 20.82 4.14
N LEU A 393 -29.80 21.53 3.34
CA LEU A 393 -28.42 21.90 3.66
C LEU A 393 -28.36 23.23 4.42
N VAL A 394 -29.27 24.17 4.16
CA VAL A 394 -29.30 25.49 4.80
C VAL A 394 -30.68 25.78 5.37
N GLY A 395 -30.74 26.30 6.59
CA GLY A 395 -31.97 26.89 7.13
C GLY A 395 -32.08 28.35 6.67
N ILE A 396 -33.22 28.74 6.10
CA ILE A 396 -33.49 30.13 5.71
C ILE A 396 -34.78 30.62 6.36
N LYS A 397 -34.82 31.90 6.70
CA LYS A 397 -36.03 32.60 7.12
C LYS A 397 -36.39 33.64 6.07
N ILE A 398 -37.66 33.69 5.71
CA ILE A 398 -38.19 34.53 4.64
C ILE A 398 -39.18 35.51 5.25
N ASN A 399 -39.12 36.78 4.85
CA ASN A 399 -40.09 37.80 5.25
C ASN A 399 -41.41 37.69 4.44
N GLU A 400 -42.40 38.50 4.80
CA GLU A 400 -43.70 38.54 4.09
C GLU A 400 -43.56 38.97 2.63
N GLN A 401 -42.51 39.71 2.28
CA GLN A 401 -42.18 40.14 0.91
C GLN A 401 -41.46 39.05 0.09
N GLY A 402 -41.20 37.87 0.65
CA GLY A 402 -40.56 36.77 -0.04
C GLY A 402 -39.03 36.86 -0.15
N GLU A 403 -38.38 37.77 0.59
CA GLU A 403 -36.93 37.96 0.66
C GLU A 403 -36.30 37.20 1.83
N ILE A 404 -35.05 36.78 1.67
CA ILE A 404 -34.31 36.03 2.70
C ILE A 404 -33.77 37.02 3.74
N THR A 405 -34.17 36.87 5.01
CA THR A 405 -33.72 37.71 6.12
C THR A 405 -32.62 37.06 6.96
N GLU A 406 -32.68 35.74 7.13
CA GLU A 406 -31.70 34.99 7.92
C GLU A 406 -31.32 33.71 7.18
N SER A 407 -30.04 33.31 7.27
CA SER A 407 -29.55 32.01 6.79
C SER A 407 -28.59 31.38 7.79
N THR A 408 -28.67 30.07 8.01
CA THR A 408 -27.74 29.36 8.90
C THR A 408 -26.28 29.45 8.42
N ASN A 409 -25.33 29.51 9.35
CA ASN A 409 -23.91 29.45 9.03
C ASN A 409 -23.53 28.13 8.33
N LEU A 410 -22.65 28.21 7.33
CA LEU A 410 -22.25 27.07 6.51
C LEU A 410 -21.08 26.32 7.15
N THR A 411 -21.37 25.56 8.20
CA THR A 411 -20.40 24.64 8.83
C THR A 411 -21.07 23.29 9.11
N LEU A 412 -20.28 22.22 9.15
CA LEU A 412 -20.78 20.88 9.45
C LEU A 412 -21.47 20.81 10.82
N LEU A 413 -21.02 21.60 11.80
CA LEU A 413 -21.64 21.68 13.12
C LEU A 413 -23.06 22.25 13.06
N ASN A 414 -23.25 23.36 12.33
CA ASN A 414 -24.58 23.94 12.13
C ASN A 414 -25.46 23.02 11.27
N LEU A 415 -24.90 22.38 10.25
CA LEU A 415 -25.64 21.42 9.43
C LEU A 415 -26.16 20.25 10.27
N TRP A 416 -25.35 19.74 11.21
CA TRP A 416 -25.75 18.67 12.10
C TRP A 416 -26.90 19.07 13.02
N ILE A 417 -26.84 20.28 13.59
CA ILE A 417 -27.94 20.84 14.40
C ILE A 417 -29.19 21.08 13.54
N LEU A 418 -29.03 21.50 12.29
CA LEU A 418 -30.15 21.69 11.37
C LEU A 418 -30.90 20.38 11.10
N TRP A 419 -30.16 19.26 10.98
CA TRP A 419 -30.75 17.95 10.71
C TRP A 419 -31.38 17.28 11.94
N PHE A 420 -30.76 17.42 13.11
CA PHE A 420 -31.15 16.66 14.31
C PHE A 420 -31.76 17.53 15.42
N GLY A 421 -31.84 18.84 15.21
CA GLY A 421 -32.35 19.82 16.17
C GLY A 421 -31.32 20.26 17.23
N PRO A 422 -31.72 21.19 18.12
CA PRO A 422 -30.87 21.69 19.20
C PRO A 422 -30.41 20.58 20.14
N MET A 423 -29.14 20.58 20.50
CA MET A 423 -28.55 19.51 21.30
C MET A 423 -27.48 20.01 22.27
N LYS A 424 -27.15 19.18 23.28
CA LYS A 424 -26.07 19.49 24.21
C LYS A 424 -24.72 19.44 23.50
N GLU A 425 -23.80 20.30 23.93
CA GLU A 425 -22.46 20.41 23.35
C GLU A 425 -21.69 19.06 23.32
N ASN A 426 -21.72 18.29 24.42
CA ASN A 426 -21.08 16.97 24.47
C ASN A 426 -21.70 15.96 23.49
N ARG A 427 -23.01 16.03 23.27
CA ARG A 427 -23.72 15.17 22.32
C ARG A 427 -23.38 15.56 20.89
N LEU A 428 -23.25 16.85 20.59
CA LEU A 428 -22.79 17.33 19.29
C LEU A 428 -21.37 16.85 19.01
N ALA A 429 -20.43 17.08 19.94
CA ALA A 429 -19.04 16.64 19.81
C ALA A 429 -18.96 15.13 19.55
N LEU A 430 -19.64 14.33 20.36
CA LEU A 430 -19.67 12.87 20.21
C LEU A 430 -20.28 12.44 18.86
N SER A 431 -21.35 13.09 18.41
CA SER A 431 -22.00 12.75 17.14
C SER A 431 -21.08 12.99 15.94
N ILE A 432 -20.33 14.10 15.94
CA ILE A 432 -19.35 14.38 14.88
C ILE A 432 -18.18 13.41 14.93
N VAL A 433 -17.71 13.03 16.13
CA VAL A 433 -16.69 11.99 16.31
C VAL A 433 -17.16 10.63 15.80
N LEU A 434 -18.43 10.27 16.03
CA LEU A 434 -19.04 9.05 15.50
C LEU A 434 -19.16 9.11 13.97
N LEU A 435 -19.56 10.25 13.41
CA LEU A 435 -19.56 10.48 11.96
C LEU A 435 -18.15 10.30 11.37
N GLN A 436 -17.13 10.87 12.01
CA GLN A 436 -15.73 10.73 11.61
C GLN A 436 -15.30 9.26 11.61
N THR A 437 -15.63 8.53 12.67
CA THR A 437 -15.31 7.11 12.81
C THR A 437 -16.01 6.28 11.72
N PHE A 438 -17.30 6.51 11.50
CA PHE A 438 -18.08 5.82 10.48
C PHE A 438 -17.54 6.08 9.07
N CYS A 439 -17.37 7.35 8.68
CA CYS A 439 -16.80 7.72 7.38
C CYS A 439 -15.41 7.12 7.18
N GLY A 440 -14.58 7.14 8.22
CA GLY A 440 -13.25 6.56 8.21
C GLY A 440 -13.22 5.04 8.03
N LEU A 441 -14.05 4.30 8.76
CA LEU A 441 -14.19 2.85 8.59
C LEU A 441 -14.70 2.48 7.20
N VAL A 442 -15.70 3.21 6.68
CA VAL A 442 -16.19 3.02 5.31
C VAL A 442 -15.08 3.33 4.29
N ALA A 443 -14.31 4.39 4.50
CA ALA A 443 -13.18 4.74 3.64
C ALA A 443 -12.10 3.64 3.62
N LEU A 444 -11.75 3.07 4.77
CA LEU A 444 -10.79 1.96 4.85
C LEU A 444 -11.35 0.67 4.26
N PHE A 445 -12.63 0.38 4.49
CA PHE A 445 -13.31 -0.74 3.84
C PHE A 445 -13.27 -0.58 2.32
N VAL A 446 -13.57 0.61 1.81
CA VAL A 446 -13.44 0.93 0.39
C VAL A 446 -11.98 0.78 -0.06
N ARG A 447 -11.00 1.26 0.69
CA ARG A 447 -9.58 1.14 0.32
C ARG A 447 -9.11 -0.31 0.17
N HIS A 448 -9.45 -1.16 1.13
CA HIS A 448 -8.93 -2.54 1.25
C HIS A 448 -9.80 -3.57 0.54
N GLN A 449 -11.13 -3.44 0.62
CA GLN A 449 -12.07 -4.38 0.03
C GLN A 449 -12.55 -3.95 -1.36
N MET A 450 -12.62 -2.66 -1.71
CA MET A 450 -13.08 -2.26 -3.04
C MET A 450 -12.13 -2.72 -4.15
N ALA A 451 -10.84 -2.93 -3.88
CA ALA A 451 -9.94 -3.55 -4.84
C ALA A 451 -10.27 -5.03 -5.07
N LEU A 452 -10.68 -5.77 -4.04
CA LEU A 452 -11.14 -7.16 -4.16
C LEU A 452 -12.55 -7.23 -4.76
N LEU A 453 -13.44 -6.31 -4.38
CA LEU A 453 -14.80 -6.18 -4.89
C LEU A 453 -14.79 -5.73 -6.36
N LEU A 454 -13.90 -4.81 -6.75
CA LEU A 454 -13.69 -4.43 -8.15
C LEU A 454 -12.88 -5.48 -8.90
N LYS A 455 -11.95 -6.24 -8.30
CA LYS A 455 -11.37 -7.43 -8.95
C LYS A 455 -12.40 -8.53 -9.16
N ALA A 456 -13.38 -8.66 -8.26
CA ALA A 456 -14.48 -9.62 -8.36
C ALA A 456 -15.58 -9.16 -9.33
N LEU A 457 -15.89 -7.85 -9.36
CA LEU A 457 -16.89 -7.23 -10.25
C LEU A 457 -16.31 -6.83 -11.62
N ARG A 458 -14.98 -6.71 -11.74
CA ARG A 458 -14.21 -6.33 -12.93
C ARG A 458 -12.84 -7.02 -12.87
N ALA A 459 -12.76 -8.32 -13.12
CA ALA A 459 -11.48 -8.88 -13.55
C ALA A 459 -11.23 -8.49 -15.02
N PRO A 460 -10.56 -7.36 -15.29
CA PRO A 460 -9.51 -7.40 -16.28
C PRO A 460 -8.15 -7.02 -15.65
N GLY A 461 -7.27 -7.99 -15.43
CA GLY A 461 -5.84 -7.72 -15.18
C GLY A 461 -5.10 -8.65 -14.21
N GLY A 462 -5.63 -9.82 -13.84
CA GLY A 462 -4.93 -10.74 -12.93
C GLY A 462 -3.65 -11.34 -13.55
N VAL A 463 -2.65 -11.59 -12.70
CA VAL A 463 -1.30 -12.13 -13.02
C VAL A 463 -1.32 -13.45 -13.80
N GLY A 464 -2.46 -14.13 -13.91
CA GLY A 464 -2.67 -15.21 -14.87
C GLY A 464 -3.32 -14.72 -16.15
N GLY A 465 -2.62 -13.97 -17.01
CA GLY A 465 -2.80 -13.86 -18.47
C GLY A 465 -4.19 -13.83 -19.17
N THR A 466 -5.34 -13.79 -18.50
CA THR A 466 -6.66 -14.11 -19.11
C THR A 466 -7.58 -12.91 -19.31
N THR A 467 -7.03 -11.70 -19.33
CA THR A 467 -7.84 -10.48 -19.27
C THR A 467 -7.45 -9.47 -20.34
N ALA A 468 -7.31 -9.95 -21.56
CA ALA A 468 -7.44 -9.12 -22.75
C ALA A 468 -8.82 -9.39 -23.36
N THR A 469 -9.41 -8.38 -24.01
CA THR A 469 -10.50 -8.64 -24.96
C THR A 469 -10.02 -9.66 -25.99
N TYR A 470 -10.96 -10.43 -26.56
CA TYR A 470 -10.64 -11.50 -27.52
C TYR A 470 -9.63 -11.05 -28.59
N ASP A 471 -9.82 -9.85 -29.17
CA ASP A 471 -8.92 -9.32 -30.20
C ASP A 471 -7.50 -9.04 -29.71
N VAL A 472 -7.35 -8.49 -28.51
CA VAL A 472 -6.04 -8.20 -27.93
C VAL A 472 -5.34 -9.51 -27.56
N HIS A 473 -6.08 -10.50 -27.03
CA HIS A 473 -5.53 -11.83 -26.78
C HIS A 473 -5.08 -12.51 -28.07
N ARG A 474 -5.89 -12.44 -29.13
CA ARG A 474 -5.56 -12.98 -30.46
C ARG A 474 -4.26 -12.38 -30.98
N LYS A 475 -4.14 -11.04 -31.01
CA LYS A 475 -2.93 -10.34 -31.47
C LYS A 475 -1.68 -10.70 -30.64
N ARG A 476 -1.83 -10.80 -29.31
CA ARG A 476 -0.75 -11.24 -28.40
C ARG A 476 -0.29 -12.67 -28.72
N ARG A 477 -1.24 -13.58 -28.96
CA ARG A 477 -0.93 -14.97 -29.29
C ARG A 477 -0.27 -15.08 -30.66
N GLU A 478 -0.78 -14.33 -31.63
CA GLU A 478 -0.24 -14.27 -33.00
C GLU A 478 1.21 -13.79 -33.01
N ALA A 479 1.55 -12.74 -32.25
CA ALA A 479 2.91 -12.24 -32.13
C ALA A 479 3.91 -13.25 -31.50
N LEU A 480 3.44 -14.20 -30.69
CA LEU A 480 4.30 -15.18 -30.01
C LEU A 480 4.32 -16.57 -30.67
N SER A 481 3.31 -16.92 -31.47
CA SER A 481 3.17 -18.28 -32.03
C SER A 481 4.34 -18.73 -32.92
N PRO A 482 4.96 -17.87 -33.76
CA PRO A 482 6.07 -18.28 -34.63
C PRO A 482 7.28 -18.87 -33.88
N PHE A 483 7.58 -18.38 -32.68
CA PHE A 483 8.73 -18.84 -31.90
C PHE A 483 8.61 -20.30 -31.42
N PHE A 484 7.38 -20.80 -31.29
CA PHE A 484 7.09 -22.18 -30.89
C PHE A 484 6.74 -23.10 -32.07
N SER A 485 7.06 -22.69 -33.30
CA SER A 485 6.90 -23.55 -34.48
C SER A 485 7.93 -24.69 -34.44
N LYS A 486 7.58 -25.87 -34.99
CA LYS A 486 8.47 -27.05 -35.03
C LYS A 486 9.86 -26.71 -35.58
N ARG A 487 9.93 -25.87 -36.62
CA ARG A 487 11.19 -25.39 -37.20
C ARG A 487 12.06 -24.63 -36.21
N ASN A 488 11.48 -23.68 -35.47
CA ASN A 488 12.22 -22.84 -34.53
C ASN A 488 12.59 -23.58 -33.23
N VAL A 489 11.75 -24.52 -32.81
CA VAL A 489 12.08 -25.44 -31.70
C VAL A 489 13.28 -26.31 -32.05
N LEU A 490 13.30 -26.93 -33.24
CA LEU A 490 14.45 -27.69 -33.72
C LEU A 490 15.70 -26.82 -33.93
N TYR A 491 15.52 -25.55 -34.30
CA TYR A 491 16.65 -24.63 -34.38
C TYR A 491 17.30 -24.36 -33.01
N PHE A 492 16.50 -24.44 -31.93
CA PHE A 492 16.96 -24.22 -30.56
C PHE A 492 17.51 -25.50 -29.89
N GLU A 493 17.37 -26.67 -30.52
CA GLU A 493 17.86 -27.98 -30.05
C GLU A 493 19.35 -27.96 -29.63
N PRO A 494 20.29 -27.35 -30.38
CA PRO A 494 21.71 -27.34 -29.97
C PRO A 494 21.95 -26.60 -28.65
N VAL A 495 21.20 -25.52 -28.38
CA VAL A 495 21.31 -24.74 -27.14
C VAL A 495 20.85 -25.57 -25.96
N VAL A 496 19.73 -26.28 -26.10
CA VAL A 496 19.22 -27.17 -25.05
C VAL A 496 20.17 -28.34 -24.82
N THR A 497 20.73 -28.92 -25.90
CA THR A 497 21.71 -30.00 -25.81
C THR A 497 22.95 -29.58 -25.02
N GLN A 498 23.49 -28.39 -25.29
CA GLN A 498 24.59 -27.82 -24.50
C GLN A 498 24.25 -27.69 -23.01
N LYS A 499 23.01 -27.28 -22.68
CA LYS A 499 22.56 -27.16 -21.28
C LYS A 499 22.37 -28.53 -20.61
N VAL A 500 21.95 -29.55 -21.38
CA VAL A 500 21.88 -30.94 -20.91
C VAL A 500 23.27 -31.48 -20.60
N GLU A 501 24.27 -31.19 -21.44
CA GLU A 501 25.66 -31.59 -21.16
C GLU A 501 26.19 -30.96 -19.86
N GLN A 502 25.94 -29.66 -19.64
CA GLN A 502 26.28 -28.98 -18.39
C GLN A 502 25.60 -29.63 -17.17
N LEU A 503 24.32 -29.97 -17.29
CA LEU A 503 23.57 -30.70 -16.28
C LEU A 503 24.17 -32.08 -15.98
N CYS A 504 24.52 -32.84 -17.01
CA CYS A 504 25.17 -34.15 -16.87
C CYS A 504 26.54 -34.04 -16.20
N GLN A 505 27.35 -33.03 -16.55
CA GLN A 505 28.64 -32.77 -15.90
C GLN A 505 28.48 -32.45 -14.42
N LEU A 506 27.48 -31.65 -14.05
CA LEU A 506 27.17 -31.33 -12.67
C LEU A 506 26.79 -32.59 -11.88
N ILE A 507 25.90 -33.43 -12.42
CA ILE A 507 25.51 -34.69 -11.79
C ILE A 507 26.72 -35.64 -11.67
N ALA A 508 27.56 -35.72 -12.70
CA ALA A 508 28.77 -36.56 -12.70
C ALA A 508 29.79 -36.11 -11.63
N LYS A 509 29.94 -34.81 -11.41
CA LYS A 509 30.78 -34.26 -10.34
C LYS A 509 30.30 -34.72 -8.96
N HIS A 510 29.01 -34.56 -8.66
CA HIS A 510 28.43 -35.03 -7.40
C HIS A 510 28.52 -36.54 -7.23
N ALA A 511 28.37 -37.31 -8.32
CA ALA A 511 28.56 -38.76 -8.31
C ALA A 511 30.00 -39.15 -7.96
N ALA A 512 31.00 -38.45 -8.51
CA ALA A 512 32.42 -38.66 -8.20
C ALA A 512 32.76 -38.31 -6.75
N GLU A 513 32.18 -37.23 -6.23
CA GLU A 513 32.33 -36.77 -4.84
C GLU A 513 31.48 -37.57 -3.84
N ARG A 514 30.59 -38.45 -4.33
CA ARG A 514 29.60 -39.20 -3.54
C ARG A 514 28.70 -38.31 -2.67
N THR A 515 28.34 -37.14 -3.19
CA THR A 515 27.44 -36.20 -2.52
C THR A 515 26.03 -36.28 -3.13
N PRO A 516 24.96 -36.14 -2.31
CA PRO A 516 23.59 -36.16 -2.83
C PRO A 516 23.30 -34.91 -3.67
N VAL A 517 22.49 -35.06 -4.72
CA VAL A 517 22.05 -33.97 -5.61
C VAL A 517 20.58 -33.67 -5.36
N ASN A 518 20.23 -32.41 -5.12
CA ASN A 518 18.83 -32.00 -5.11
C ASN A 518 18.33 -31.80 -6.56
N LEU A 519 17.67 -32.84 -7.09
CA LEU A 519 17.12 -32.80 -8.45
C LEU A 519 16.09 -31.69 -8.66
N SER A 520 15.37 -31.25 -7.63
CA SER A 520 14.42 -30.14 -7.77
C SER A 520 15.11 -28.83 -8.11
N ASP A 521 16.25 -28.55 -7.49
CA ASP A 521 16.96 -27.29 -7.68
C ASP A 521 17.73 -27.30 -9.00
N VAL A 522 18.35 -28.44 -9.29
CA VAL A 522 19.12 -28.64 -10.52
C VAL A 522 18.22 -28.62 -11.78
N PHE A 523 17.06 -29.28 -11.75
CA PHE A 523 16.11 -29.20 -12.87
C PHE A 523 15.46 -27.82 -13.02
N PHE A 524 15.25 -27.10 -11.91
CA PHE A 524 14.78 -25.71 -11.95
C PHE A 524 15.84 -24.80 -12.59
N ALA A 525 17.11 -24.93 -12.18
CA ALA A 525 18.23 -24.20 -12.78
C ALA A 525 18.33 -24.44 -14.28
N PHE A 526 18.35 -25.71 -14.70
CA PHE A 526 18.34 -26.10 -16.11
C PHE A 526 17.17 -25.47 -16.88
N SER A 527 15.94 -25.63 -16.39
CA SER A 527 14.73 -25.13 -17.07
C SER A 527 14.73 -23.60 -17.15
N ASN A 528 15.18 -22.94 -16.09
CA ASN A 528 15.27 -21.48 -16.03
C ASN A 528 16.26 -20.91 -17.03
N ASP A 529 17.41 -21.54 -17.21
CA ASP A 529 18.41 -21.07 -18.17
C ASP A 529 17.97 -21.30 -19.60
N VAL A 530 17.34 -22.44 -19.88
CA VAL A 530 16.69 -22.71 -21.17
C VAL A 530 15.63 -21.64 -21.48
N ALA A 531 14.74 -21.35 -20.54
CA ALA A 531 13.68 -20.33 -20.70
C ALA A 531 14.24 -18.92 -20.86
N THR A 532 15.25 -18.55 -20.06
CA THR A 532 15.89 -17.23 -20.13
C THR A 532 16.62 -17.04 -21.45
N ASN A 533 17.36 -18.05 -21.91
CA ASN A 533 18.07 -17.97 -23.19
C ASN A 533 17.08 -17.90 -24.36
N PHE A 534 16.02 -18.71 -24.33
CA PHE A 534 14.95 -18.64 -25.33
C PHE A 534 14.32 -17.24 -25.44
N LEU A 535 14.06 -16.59 -24.30
CA LEU A 535 13.36 -15.30 -24.27
C LEU A 535 14.27 -14.09 -24.56
N PHE A 536 15.53 -14.13 -24.14
CA PHE A 536 16.44 -12.97 -24.14
C PHE A 536 17.74 -13.18 -24.92
N ALA A 537 17.96 -14.37 -25.52
CA ALA A 537 19.17 -14.76 -26.25
C ALA A 537 20.48 -14.59 -25.44
N GLN A 538 20.41 -14.76 -24.12
CA GLN A 538 21.56 -14.64 -23.22
C GLN A 538 22.01 -16.02 -22.74
N GLN A 539 23.29 -16.34 -22.97
CA GLN A 539 23.91 -17.55 -22.43
C GLN A 539 24.37 -17.29 -20.99
N ALA A 540 23.81 -18.05 -20.04
CA ALA A 540 24.27 -18.15 -18.66
C ALA A 540 24.57 -19.63 -18.37
N ASP A 541 25.62 -19.94 -17.61
CA ASP A 541 25.93 -21.31 -17.21
C ASP A 541 24.97 -21.80 -16.13
N VAL A 542 24.66 -23.11 -16.17
CA VAL A 542 23.78 -23.75 -15.19
C VAL A 542 24.47 -23.78 -13.83
N SER A 543 24.18 -22.78 -13.00
CA SER A 543 24.69 -22.65 -11.63
C SER A 543 23.55 -22.74 -10.62
N PRO A 544 23.43 -23.86 -9.87
CA PRO A 544 22.38 -24.02 -8.87
C PRO A 544 22.43 -22.94 -7.78
N ASP A 545 23.61 -22.56 -7.31
CA ASP A 545 23.77 -21.70 -6.13
C ASP A 545 23.19 -20.29 -6.33
N SER A 546 23.39 -19.70 -7.52
CA SER A 546 22.82 -18.38 -7.87
C SER A 546 21.32 -18.42 -8.16
N ILE A 547 20.79 -19.59 -8.52
CA ILE A 547 19.39 -19.78 -8.95
C ILE A 547 18.50 -20.22 -7.78
N ILE A 548 19.03 -20.97 -6.80
CA ILE A 548 18.36 -21.30 -5.53
C ILE A 548 17.94 -20.01 -4.81
N GLU A 549 18.81 -19.01 -4.80
CA GLU A 549 18.52 -17.69 -4.24
C GLU A 549 17.37 -16.99 -4.98
N LEU A 550 17.26 -17.21 -6.29
CA LEU A 550 16.23 -16.65 -7.18
C LEU A 550 14.88 -17.40 -7.08
N ARG A 551 14.89 -18.69 -6.76
CA ARG A 551 13.68 -19.53 -6.54
C ARG A 551 13.01 -19.17 -5.22
N HIS A 552 13.79 -18.89 -4.18
CA HIS A 552 13.28 -18.51 -2.86
C HIS A 552 12.95 -17.01 -2.75
N LYS A 553 13.58 -16.15 -3.55
CA LYS A 553 13.21 -14.73 -3.65
C LYS A 553 11.99 -14.57 -4.57
N VAL A 554 10.91 -14.06 -3.99
CA VAL A 554 9.58 -13.73 -4.56
C VAL A 554 9.62 -13.27 -6.04
N SER A 555 8.49 -13.42 -6.75
CA SER A 555 8.22 -12.94 -8.14
C SER A 555 8.85 -11.61 -8.54
N GLU A 556 9.11 -10.70 -7.59
CA GLU A 556 9.81 -9.43 -7.81
C GLU A 556 11.26 -9.57 -8.30
N ALA A 557 12.02 -10.58 -7.86
CA ALA A 557 13.39 -10.80 -8.34
C ALA A 557 13.39 -11.21 -9.83
N VAL A 558 12.44 -12.07 -10.22
CA VAL A 558 12.23 -12.45 -11.63
C VAL A 558 11.78 -11.24 -12.45
N ILE A 559 10.85 -10.44 -11.94
CA ILE A 559 10.38 -9.20 -12.58
C ILE A 559 11.55 -8.23 -12.77
N GLN A 560 12.37 -8.01 -11.76
CA GLN A 560 13.53 -7.11 -11.82
C GLN A 560 14.61 -7.61 -12.80
N LYS A 561 14.85 -8.93 -12.84
CA LYS A 561 15.77 -9.56 -13.81
C LYS A 561 15.26 -9.35 -15.24
N VAL A 562 13.98 -9.65 -15.49
CA VAL A 562 13.34 -9.42 -16.78
C VAL A 562 13.39 -7.95 -17.17
N ARG A 563 13.12 -7.03 -16.25
CA ARG A 563 13.20 -5.59 -16.49
C ARG A 563 14.61 -5.16 -16.89
N THR A 564 15.62 -5.65 -16.18
CA THR A 564 17.03 -5.37 -16.47
C THR A 564 17.40 -5.85 -17.88
N GLN A 565 16.98 -7.06 -18.25
CA GLN A 565 17.22 -7.63 -19.58
C GLN A 565 16.48 -6.86 -20.69
N LEU A 566 15.22 -6.49 -20.46
CA LEU A 566 14.44 -5.67 -21.41
C LEU A 566 15.06 -4.29 -21.63
N LEU A 567 15.52 -3.63 -20.55
CA LEU A 567 16.21 -2.34 -20.64
C LEU A 567 17.53 -2.45 -21.40
N ALA A 568 18.25 -3.57 -21.23
CA ALA A 568 19.48 -3.82 -22.00
C ALA A 568 19.19 -3.96 -23.50
N ILE A 569 18.14 -4.71 -23.88
CA ILE A 569 17.70 -4.84 -25.29
C ILE A 569 17.31 -3.47 -25.86
N LEU A 570 16.51 -2.69 -25.13
CA LEU A 570 16.08 -1.35 -25.56
C LEU A 570 17.26 -0.39 -25.72
N LYS A 571 18.22 -0.42 -24.78
CA LYS A 571 19.43 0.39 -24.84
C LYS A 571 20.27 0.03 -26.08
N ALA A 572 20.48 -1.26 -26.34
CA ALA A 572 21.22 -1.73 -27.51
C ALA A 572 20.58 -1.29 -28.84
N LYS A 573 19.25 -1.36 -28.94
CA LYS A 573 18.52 -0.83 -30.11
C LYS A 573 18.69 0.67 -30.29
N SER A 574 18.62 1.44 -29.19
CA SER A 574 18.73 2.90 -29.24
C SER A 574 20.13 3.38 -29.63
N SER A 575 21.18 2.60 -29.35
CA SER A 575 22.57 2.93 -29.68
C SER A 575 23.00 2.45 -31.07
N GLY A 576 22.11 1.81 -31.84
CA GLY A 576 22.44 1.24 -33.16
C GLY A 576 23.50 0.13 -33.11
N THR A 577 23.76 -0.43 -31.93
CA THR A 577 24.78 -1.45 -31.73
C THR A 577 24.18 -2.79 -32.15
N ILE A 578 24.69 -3.38 -33.24
CA ILE A 578 24.34 -4.74 -33.65
C ILE A 578 24.88 -5.68 -32.56
N ARG A 579 23.98 -6.31 -31.80
CA ARG A 579 24.36 -7.41 -30.92
C ARG A 579 24.75 -8.61 -31.78
N GLU A 580 26.02 -9.04 -31.70
CA GLU A 580 26.41 -10.38 -32.14
C GLU A 580 25.80 -11.39 -31.16
N GLU A 581 24.52 -11.77 -31.33
CA GLU A 581 23.86 -12.70 -30.40
C GLU A 581 23.30 -13.91 -31.15
N ALA A 582 24.16 -14.90 -31.34
CA ALA A 582 23.79 -16.26 -31.70
C ALA A 582 23.14 -16.95 -30.49
N GLY A 583 21.86 -17.32 -30.59
CA GLY A 583 21.22 -18.15 -29.55
C GLY A 583 19.71 -18.05 -29.40
N GLY A 584 19.04 -17.07 -30.02
CA GLY A 584 17.57 -17.00 -30.02
C GLY A 584 16.90 -18.11 -30.86
N PRO A 585 15.59 -18.38 -30.65
CA PRO A 585 14.89 -19.48 -31.33
C PRO A 585 14.70 -19.29 -32.85
N THR A 586 15.03 -18.12 -33.39
CA THR A 586 14.99 -17.81 -34.83
C THR A 586 16.38 -17.73 -35.46
N GLY A 587 17.44 -17.88 -34.67
CA GLY A 587 18.83 -17.74 -35.12
C GLY A 587 19.32 -16.32 -35.38
N LYS A 588 18.45 -15.31 -35.24
CA LYS A 588 18.81 -13.89 -35.43
C LYS A 588 18.49 -13.03 -34.21
N GLU A 589 17.31 -13.23 -33.60
CA GLU A 589 16.76 -12.33 -32.59
C GLU A 589 16.16 -13.13 -31.43
N SER A 590 16.18 -12.55 -30.22
CA SER A 590 15.44 -13.09 -29.09
C SER A 590 13.92 -12.91 -29.26
N VAL A 591 13.11 -13.63 -28.49
CA VAL A 591 11.64 -13.46 -28.52
C VAL A 591 11.25 -12.00 -28.24
N TYR A 592 11.90 -11.36 -27.26
CA TYR A 592 11.59 -9.99 -26.89
C TYR A 592 12.08 -8.96 -27.90
N ASP A 593 13.16 -9.26 -28.59
CA ASP A 593 13.70 -8.43 -29.65
C ASP A 593 12.71 -8.29 -30.81
N SER A 594 12.13 -9.39 -31.30
CA SER A 594 11.12 -9.31 -32.37
C SER A 594 9.73 -8.91 -31.87
N VAL A 595 9.38 -9.13 -30.59
CA VAL A 595 8.11 -8.63 -30.01
C VAL A 595 8.09 -7.10 -29.94
N LEU A 596 9.23 -6.46 -29.66
CA LEU A 596 9.36 -5.00 -29.68
C LEU A 596 9.09 -4.43 -31.09
N ASP A 597 9.53 -5.12 -32.13
CA ASP A 597 9.40 -4.67 -33.51
C ASP A 597 8.09 -5.14 -34.18
N SER A 598 7.30 -5.99 -33.49
CA SER A 598 6.10 -6.60 -34.07
C SER A 598 5.08 -5.57 -34.58
N PRO A 599 4.69 -5.59 -35.87
CA PRO A 599 3.68 -4.68 -36.40
C PRO A 599 2.25 -5.03 -35.94
N ILE A 600 2.06 -6.22 -35.37
CA ILE A 600 0.75 -6.77 -34.95
C ILE A 600 0.34 -6.21 -33.59
N LEU A 601 1.31 -5.89 -32.73
CA LEU A 601 1.08 -5.41 -31.38
C LEU A 601 0.86 -3.89 -31.34
N PRO A 602 -0.23 -3.40 -30.71
CA PRO A 602 -0.46 -1.97 -30.57
C PRO A 602 0.56 -1.34 -29.59
N PRO A 603 0.86 -0.03 -29.68
CA PRO A 603 1.90 0.62 -28.88
C PRO A 603 1.81 0.40 -27.35
N PRO A 604 0.63 0.41 -26.69
CA PRO A 604 0.52 0.12 -25.26
C PRO A 604 0.98 -1.28 -24.86
N GLU A 605 0.86 -2.26 -25.77
CA GLU A 605 1.30 -3.64 -25.54
C GLU A 605 2.82 -3.81 -25.59
N LYS A 606 3.53 -2.80 -26.11
CA LYS A 606 4.99 -2.74 -26.18
C LYS A 606 5.62 -1.92 -25.04
N SER A 607 4.80 -1.41 -24.12
CA SER A 607 5.31 -0.66 -22.96
C SER A 607 6.17 -1.56 -22.05
N ILE A 608 7.19 -0.97 -21.42
CA ILE A 608 8.16 -1.70 -20.58
C ILE A 608 7.44 -2.50 -19.49
N LEU A 609 6.56 -1.84 -18.72
CA LEU A 609 5.81 -2.48 -17.64
C LEU A 609 5.00 -3.69 -18.12
N ARG A 610 4.42 -3.60 -19.33
CA ARG A 610 3.59 -4.65 -19.91
C ARG A 610 4.44 -5.84 -20.38
N LEU A 611 5.58 -5.57 -21.03
CA LEU A 611 6.52 -6.58 -21.47
C LEU A 611 7.21 -7.26 -20.29
N GLU A 612 7.52 -6.51 -19.24
CA GLU A 612 8.06 -6.98 -17.97
C GLU A 612 7.13 -8.00 -17.30
N GLN A 613 5.84 -7.64 -17.14
CA GLN A 613 4.83 -8.56 -16.61
C GLN A 613 4.68 -9.81 -17.47
N LYS A 614 4.75 -9.67 -18.82
CA LYS A 614 4.67 -10.82 -19.72
C LYS A 614 5.90 -11.70 -19.62
N GLY A 615 7.07 -11.10 -19.46
CA GLY A 615 8.36 -11.78 -19.45
C GLY A 615 8.53 -12.57 -18.18
N ALA A 616 8.16 -11.98 -17.05
CA ALA A 616 8.11 -12.71 -15.78
C ALA A 616 7.19 -13.93 -15.87
N LEU A 617 6.00 -13.79 -16.48
CA LEU A 617 5.09 -14.93 -16.67
C LEU A 617 5.69 -16.02 -17.56
N LEU A 618 6.34 -15.66 -18.67
CA LEU A 618 6.94 -16.63 -19.60
C LEU A 618 8.17 -17.32 -19.00
N VAL A 619 9.02 -16.60 -18.27
CA VAL A 619 10.15 -17.17 -17.52
C VAL A 619 9.61 -18.15 -16.48
N LEU A 620 8.69 -17.73 -15.61
CA LEU A 620 8.12 -18.59 -14.57
C LEU A 620 7.47 -19.85 -15.15
N ALA A 621 6.71 -19.71 -16.23
CA ALA A 621 6.07 -20.84 -16.90
C ALA A 621 7.10 -21.79 -17.55
N GLY A 622 8.18 -21.25 -18.12
CA GLY A 622 9.27 -22.02 -18.72
C GLY A 622 10.24 -22.64 -17.72
N SER A 623 10.31 -22.14 -16.49
CA SER A 623 11.19 -22.66 -15.44
C SER A 623 10.50 -23.72 -14.57
N GLU A 624 9.41 -23.36 -13.87
CA GLU A 624 8.81 -24.21 -12.83
C GLU A 624 8.11 -25.45 -13.40
N LEU A 625 7.35 -25.29 -14.50
CA LEU A 625 6.53 -26.38 -15.03
C LEU A 625 7.39 -27.52 -15.61
N PRO A 626 8.39 -27.26 -16.47
CA PRO A 626 9.25 -28.31 -16.99
C PRO A 626 10.10 -28.95 -15.88
N ALA A 627 10.63 -28.15 -14.94
CA ALA A 627 11.39 -28.66 -13.80
C ALA A 627 10.58 -29.64 -12.95
N LYS A 628 9.29 -29.33 -12.71
CA LYS A 628 8.40 -30.21 -11.95
C LYS A 628 8.08 -31.50 -12.71
N SER A 629 7.84 -31.43 -14.02
CA SER A 629 7.65 -32.64 -14.84
C SER A 629 8.89 -33.54 -14.83
N LEU A 630 10.09 -32.96 -14.99
CA LEU A 630 11.36 -33.70 -14.89
C LEU A 630 11.54 -34.33 -13.50
N LEU A 631 11.26 -33.57 -12.44
CA LEU A 631 11.38 -34.07 -11.07
C LEU A 631 10.49 -35.31 -10.83
N ILE A 632 9.23 -35.25 -11.26
CA ILE A 632 8.29 -36.37 -11.13
C ILE A 632 8.78 -37.58 -11.93
N LEU A 633 9.15 -37.37 -13.20
CA LEU A 633 9.65 -38.43 -14.07
C LEU A 633 10.85 -39.15 -13.43
N PHE A 634 11.87 -38.39 -13.02
CA PHE A 634 13.07 -38.95 -12.42
C PHE A 634 12.84 -39.56 -11.04
N TYR A 635 11.94 -39.00 -10.23
CA TYR A 635 11.53 -39.62 -8.97
C TYR A 635 11.00 -41.04 -9.19
N HIS A 636 10.06 -41.21 -10.12
CA HIS A 636 9.47 -42.52 -10.41
C HIS A 636 10.46 -43.48 -11.11
N ILE A 637 11.31 -42.99 -12.01
CA ILE A 637 12.39 -43.80 -12.62
C ILE A 637 13.36 -44.33 -11.54
N LEU A 638 13.69 -43.51 -10.53
CA LEU A 638 14.60 -43.89 -9.47
C LEU A 638 13.93 -44.77 -8.40
N ALA A 639 12.63 -44.57 -8.16
CA ALA A 639 11.86 -45.33 -7.18
C ALA A 639 11.49 -46.74 -7.68
N ASP A 640 11.26 -46.91 -8.99
CA ASP A 640 10.94 -48.20 -9.61
C ASP A 640 12.00 -48.62 -10.65
N PRO A 641 12.87 -49.59 -10.30
CA PRO A 641 13.88 -50.13 -11.22
C PRO A 641 13.32 -50.73 -12.51
N SER A 642 12.06 -51.18 -12.53
CA SER A 642 11.43 -51.75 -13.72
C SER A 642 11.26 -50.70 -14.82
N ILE A 643 10.85 -49.48 -14.44
CA ILE A 643 10.70 -48.32 -15.34
C ILE A 643 12.06 -47.95 -15.91
N LEU A 644 13.09 -47.86 -15.06
CA LEU A 644 14.45 -47.53 -15.48
C LEU A 644 15.02 -48.54 -16.49
N ASN A 645 14.86 -49.84 -16.22
CA ASN A 645 15.38 -50.89 -17.08
C ASN A 645 14.68 -50.88 -18.45
N LYS A 646 13.35 -50.74 -18.47
CA LYS A 646 12.58 -50.69 -19.70
C LYS A 646 12.91 -49.46 -20.55
N LEU A 647 13.07 -48.31 -19.91
CA LEU A 647 13.46 -47.07 -20.58
C LEU A 647 14.88 -47.17 -21.16
N ARG A 648 15.85 -47.71 -20.42
CA ARG A 648 17.22 -47.94 -20.91
C ARG A 648 17.25 -48.90 -22.09
N ASN A 649 16.49 -50.00 -22.02
CA ASN A 649 16.42 -50.97 -23.11
C ASN A 649 15.89 -50.33 -24.40
N GLU A 650 14.87 -49.48 -24.30
CA GLU A 650 14.36 -48.74 -25.46
C GLU A 650 15.35 -47.69 -25.97
N LEU A 651 15.97 -46.90 -25.08
CA LEU A 651 16.96 -45.89 -25.46
C LEU A 651 18.20 -46.51 -26.14
N ASN A 652 18.59 -47.73 -25.78
CA ASN A 652 19.71 -48.44 -26.42
C ASN A 652 19.41 -48.86 -27.89
N THR A 653 18.16 -48.73 -28.35
CA THR A 653 17.80 -49.00 -29.75
C THR A 653 18.21 -47.88 -30.71
N VAL A 654 18.54 -46.69 -30.18
CA VAL A 654 18.96 -45.52 -30.94
C VAL A 654 20.38 -45.10 -30.53
N PRO A 655 21.16 -44.48 -31.44
CA PRO A 655 22.49 -43.99 -31.09
C PRO A 655 22.41 -42.85 -30.07
N THR A 656 23.48 -42.63 -29.31
CA THR A 656 23.58 -41.51 -28.36
C THR A 656 23.50 -40.13 -29.05
N SER A 657 23.77 -40.07 -30.35
CA SER A 657 23.62 -38.87 -31.19
C SER A 657 22.26 -38.76 -31.87
N ALA A 658 21.24 -39.50 -31.43
CA ALA A 658 19.90 -39.45 -32.00
C ALA A 658 19.28 -38.05 -31.88
N SER A 659 18.61 -37.60 -32.95
CA SER A 659 17.93 -36.30 -32.97
C SER A 659 16.65 -36.32 -32.14
N TRP A 660 16.15 -35.15 -31.72
CA TRP A 660 14.85 -35.07 -31.04
C TRP A 660 13.71 -35.72 -31.82
N THR A 661 13.73 -35.61 -33.15
CA THR A 661 12.72 -36.26 -34.02
C THR A 661 12.78 -37.79 -33.97
N GLN A 662 13.95 -38.38 -33.72
CA GLN A 662 14.09 -39.83 -33.55
C GLN A 662 13.68 -40.26 -32.14
N LEU A 663 14.05 -39.48 -31.12
CA LEU A 663 13.66 -39.74 -29.72
C LEU A 663 12.14 -39.64 -29.52
N GLU A 664 11.47 -38.69 -30.18
CA GLU A 664 10.00 -38.53 -30.15
C GLU A 664 9.26 -39.78 -30.65
N GLN A 665 9.88 -40.58 -31.53
CA GLN A 665 9.28 -41.83 -32.04
C GLN A 665 9.34 -42.99 -31.06
N LEU A 666 10.10 -42.87 -29.96
CA LEU A 666 10.22 -43.94 -28.97
C LEU A 666 8.96 -44.00 -28.10
N PRO A 667 8.16 -45.09 -28.18
CA PRO A 667 6.84 -45.12 -27.59
C PRO A 667 6.87 -45.11 -26.05
N TYR A 668 7.83 -45.80 -25.42
CA TYR A 668 7.89 -45.88 -23.96
C TYR A 668 8.47 -44.59 -23.34
N LEU A 669 9.49 -43.99 -23.95
CA LEU A 669 10.00 -42.67 -23.56
C LEU A 669 8.90 -41.61 -23.61
N SER A 670 8.17 -41.55 -24.73
CA SER A 670 7.05 -40.63 -24.91
C SER A 670 5.93 -40.90 -23.89
N ALA A 671 5.59 -42.17 -23.64
CA ALA A 671 4.61 -42.53 -22.61
C ALA A 671 5.03 -42.09 -21.20
N ALA A 672 6.29 -42.29 -20.82
CA ALA A 672 6.79 -41.88 -19.50
C ALA A 672 6.78 -40.35 -19.31
N ILE A 673 7.13 -39.60 -20.36
CA ILE A 673 7.07 -38.12 -20.35
C ILE A 673 5.62 -37.64 -20.21
N GLU A 674 4.69 -38.24 -20.95
CA GLU A 674 3.27 -37.88 -20.89
C GLU A 674 2.66 -38.20 -19.52
N GLU A 675 3.02 -39.32 -18.90
CA GLU A 675 2.56 -39.64 -17.53
C GLU A 675 3.14 -38.69 -16.48
N ALA A 676 4.43 -38.36 -16.56
CA ALA A 676 5.01 -37.35 -15.68
C ALA A 676 4.32 -35.98 -15.85
N ASN A 677 3.98 -35.62 -17.10
CA ASN A 677 3.20 -34.43 -17.39
C ASN A 677 1.79 -34.50 -16.80
N ARG A 678 1.13 -35.68 -16.80
CA ARG A 678 -0.18 -35.88 -16.16
C ARG A 678 -0.10 -35.57 -14.66
N LEU A 679 0.90 -36.13 -13.97
CA LEU A 679 1.10 -35.97 -12.53
C LEU A 679 1.62 -34.58 -12.10
N SER A 680 2.16 -33.76 -13.02
CA SER A 680 2.69 -32.42 -12.72
C SER A 680 1.63 -31.41 -12.24
N PHE A 681 0.34 -31.66 -12.55
CA PHE A 681 -0.89 -30.88 -12.26
C PHE A 681 -0.90 -29.38 -12.59
N GLY A 682 0.26 -28.73 -12.74
CA GLY A 682 0.41 -27.32 -13.10
C GLY A 682 -0.46 -26.37 -12.27
N VAL A 683 -1.19 -25.49 -12.96
CA VAL A 683 -2.16 -24.57 -12.37
C VAL A 683 -3.44 -25.33 -12.02
N THR A 684 -3.71 -25.55 -10.74
CA THR A 684 -4.90 -26.27 -10.26
C THR A 684 -6.16 -25.39 -10.13
N ALA A 685 -6.03 -24.07 -10.35
CA ALA A 685 -7.15 -23.13 -10.34
C ALA A 685 -8.10 -23.34 -11.53
N ARG A 686 -9.39 -23.04 -11.33
CA ARG A 686 -10.40 -23.10 -12.38
C ARG A 686 -10.25 -21.91 -13.34
N LEU A 687 -9.78 -22.18 -14.55
CA LEU A 687 -9.66 -21.19 -15.61
C LEU A 687 -10.95 -21.12 -16.42
N ALA A 688 -11.85 -20.22 -16.05
CA ALA A 688 -13.11 -20.03 -16.78
C ALA A 688 -12.88 -19.61 -18.24
N ARG A 689 -13.72 -20.11 -19.12
CA ARG A 689 -13.87 -19.73 -20.53
C ARG A 689 -15.31 -19.31 -20.74
N ILE A 690 -15.50 -18.22 -21.47
CA ILE A 690 -16.81 -17.65 -21.75
C ILE A 690 -16.94 -17.61 -23.26
N ALA A 691 -17.93 -18.32 -23.80
CA ALA A 691 -18.32 -18.20 -25.19
C ALA A 691 -19.40 -17.12 -25.33
N TYR A 692 -19.31 -16.34 -26.40
CA TYR A 692 -20.32 -15.32 -26.73
C TYR A 692 -21.51 -15.88 -27.51
N GLU A 693 -21.43 -17.15 -27.88
CA GLU A 693 -22.48 -17.90 -28.57
C GLU A 693 -22.93 -19.09 -27.69
N PRO A 694 -24.18 -19.58 -27.84
CA PRO A 694 -24.63 -20.77 -27.15
C PRO A 694 -23.75 -21.98 -27.50
N LEU A 695 -23.32 -22.75 -26.49
CA LEU A 695 -22.51 -23.95 -26.67
C LEU A 695 -23.36 -25.20 -26.49
N THR A 696 -23.28 -26.15 -27.41
CA THR A 696 -23.87 -27.47 -27.21
C THR A 696 -22.84 -28.39 -26.56
N HIS A 697 -23.10 -28.83 -25.33
CA HIS A 697 -22.28 -29.79 -24.61
C HIS A 697 -22.87 -31.19 -24.73
N THR A 698 -22.13 -32.09 -25.37
CA THR A 698 -22.45 -33.52 -25.44
C THR A 698 -21.62 -34.27 -24.39
N PRO A 699 -22.23 -34.92 -23.39
CA PRO A 699 -21.50 -35.71 -22.40
C PRO A 699 -20.66 -36.81 -23.07
N SER A 700 -19.42 -37.01 -22.63
CA SER A 700 -18.58 -38.11 -23.11
C SER A 700 -19.02 -39.45 -22.50
N SER A 701 -18.53 -40.55 -23.07
CA SER A 701 -18.78 -41.92 -22.55
C SER A 701 -18.26 -42.15 -21.12
N TYR A 702 -17.43 -41.24 -20.60
CA TYR A 702 -16.82 -41.30 -19.28
C TYR A 702 -17.61 -40.53 -18.21
N VAL A 703 -18.74 -39.90 -18.56
CA VAL A 703 -19.58 -39.18 -17.61
C VAL A 703 -20.52 -40.15 -16.92
N THR A 704 -20.34 -40.34 -15.61
CA THR A 704 -21.24 -41.13 -14.75
C THR A 704 -22.58 -40.38 -14.62
N THR A 705 -23.51 -40.63 -15.54
CA THR A 705 -24.85 -40.07 -15.50
C THR A 705 -25.81 -41.03 -14.80
N LEU A 706 -26.74 -40.51 -14.00
CA LEU A 706 -27.87 -41.26 -13.42
C LEU A 706 -28.91 -41.71 -14.48
N SER A 707 -28.69 -41.40 -15.76
CA SER A 707 -29.65 -41.60 -16.86
C SER A 707 -28.97 -42.33 -18.01
N SER A 708 -29.61 -43.39 -18.51
CA SER A 708 -29.07 -44.34 -19.51
C SER A 708 -28.89 -43.78 -20.93
N THR A 709 -29.15 -42.48 -21.16
CA THR A 709 -29.00 -41.83 -22.47
C THR A 709 -28.27 -40.49 -22.32
N PRO A 710 -27.10 -40.29 -22.96
CA PRO A 710 -26.41 -39.00 -22.96
C PRO A 710 -27.22 -37.99 -23.79
N LYS A 711 -27.94 -37.09 -23.11
CA LYS A 711 -28.62 -35.97 -23.77
C LYS A 711 -27.66 -34.79 -23.92
N PRO A 712 -27.60 -34.14 -25.09
CA PRO A 712 -26.85 -32.90 -25.24
C PRO A 712 -27.52 -31.76 -24.45
N TYR A 713 -26.72 -30.91 -23.84
CA TYR A 713 -27.17 -29.74 -23.09
C TYR A 713 -26.75 -28.46 -23.81
N ILE A 714 -27.66 -27.50 -23.94
CA ILE A 714 -27.33 -26.18 -24.49
C ILE A 714 -26.95 -25.26 -23.33
N LEU A 715 -25.70 -24.81 -23.34
CA LEU A 715 -25.19 -23.79 -22.43
C LEU A 715 -25.46 -22.41 -23.06
N PRO A 716 -26.19 -21.51 -22.39
CA PRO A 716 -26.44 -20.17 -22.89
C PRO A 716 -25.15 -19.39 -23.16
N ALA A 717 -25.20 -18.47 -24.12
CA ALA A 717 -24.13 -17.51 -24.34
C ALA A 717 -23.79 -16.76 -23.04
N GLY A 718 -22.50 -16.50 -22.80
CA GLY A 718 -22.02 -15.84 -21.58
C GLY A 718 -21.85 -16.75 -20.36
N THR A 719 -22.22 -18.04 -20.45
CA THR A 719 -22.02 -19.00 -19.35
C THR A 719 -20.53 -19.28 -19.14
N PRO A 720 -19.97 -19.03 -17.94
CA PRO A 720 -18.59 -19.40 -17.64
C PRO A 720 -18.44 -20.92 -17.48
N VAL A 721 -17.63 -21.53 -18.33
CA VAL A 721 -17.30 -22.97 -18.28
C VAL A 721 -15.85 -23.13 -17.81
N SER A 722 -15.60 -24.04 -16.88
CA SER A 722 -14.24 -24.29 -16.37
C SER A 722 -14.00 -25.78 -16.15
N ILE A 723 -12.75 -26.18 -16.21
CA ILE A 723 -12.29 -27.54 -15.91
C ILE A 723 -11.25 -27.45 -14.81
N THR A 724 -11.33 -28.32 -13.82
CA THR A 724 -10.27 -28.49 -12.82
C THR A 724 -9.25 -29.49 -13.36
N ILE A 725 -8.01 -29.05 -13.60
CA ILE A 725 -6.94 -29.92 -14.13
C ILE A 725 -6.70 -31.12 -13.20
N LEU A 726 -6.68 -30.88 -11.88
CA LEU A 726 -6.55 -31.95 -10.88
C LEU A 726 -7.65 -33.01 -11.06
N SER A 727 -8.92 -32.60 -10.99
CA SER A 727 -10.06 -33.53 -11.11
C SER A 727 -10.08 -34.30 -12.44
N ALA A 728 -9.67 -33.67 -13.54
CA ALA A 728 -9.63 -34.33 -14.85
C ALA A 728 -8.52 -35.39 -14.92
N ARG A 729 -7.36 -35.10 -14.33
CA ARG A 729 -6.18 -35.98 -14.39
C ARG A 729 -6.15 -37.07 -13.32
N THR A 730 -6.90 -36.88 -12.24
CA THR A 730 -7.06 -37.88 -11.17
C THR A 730 -8.39 -38.60 -11.23
N ASN A 731 -9.08 -38.55 -12.38
CA ASN A 731 -10.34 -39.26 -12.53
C ASN A 731 -10.07 -40.77 -12.71
N GLU A 732 -10.39 -41.55 -11.68
CA GLU A 732 -10.21 -43.01 -11.66
C GLU A 732 -10.96 -43.74 -12.78
N THR A 733 -12.03 -43.14 -13.34
CA THR A 733 -12.74 -43.74 -14.48
C THR A 733 -12.00 -43.59 -15.80
N ILE A 734 -11.01 -42.70 -15.87
CA ILE A 734 -10.19 -42.42 -17.05
C ILE A 734 -8.78 -42.97 -16.85
N PHE A 735 -8.21 -42.77 -15.66
CA PHE A 735 -6.89 -43.22 -15.26
C PHE A 735 -7.03 -44.14 -14.04
N PRO A 736 -7.10 -45.47 -14.23
CA PRO A 736 -7.06 -46.42 -13.12
C PRO A 736 -5.77 -46.22 -12.31
N ASP A 737 -5.90 -46.15 -10.99
CA ASP A 737 -4.81 -45.82 -10.06
C ASP A 737 -4.06 -44.52 -10.43
N PRO A 738 -4.76 -43.37 -10.39
CA PRO A 738 -4.31 -42.13 -11.04
C PRO A 738 -3.05 -41.51 -10.41
N PHE A 739 -2.51 -42.04 -9.33
CA PHE A 739 -1.30 -41.52 -8.70
C PHE A 739 -0.07 -42.41 -8.96
N HIS A 740 -0.24 -43.52 -9.66
CA HIS A 740 0.86 -44.36 -10.14
C HIS A 740 1.35 -43.85 -11.51
N LEU A 741 2.67 -43.88 -11.73
CA LEU A 741 3.29 -43.57 -13.05
C LEU A 741 3.30 -44.80 -13.94
#